data_AF-A0A158R3F1-F1
#
_entry.id   AF-A0A158R3F1-F1
#
_cell.length_a   1.000
_cell.length_b   1.000
_cell.length_c   1.000
_cell.angle_alpha   90.00
_cell.angle_beta   90.00
_cell.angle_gamma   90.00
#
_symmetry.space_group_name_H-M   'P 1'
#
loop_
_entity.id
_entity.type
_entity.pdbx_description
1 polymer ?
#
loop_
_entity_poly.entity_id
_entity_poly.type
_entity_poly.pdbx_seq_one_letter_code
_entity_poly.pdbx_strand_id
1 'polypeptide(L)'
;MIRVDDNSDEEKSLICPVCSTHWCRRCSSEPHWPMKCDEYRQWSDKWEQQYFVDKFCMQPDEELLRISCWCDLHHIVPSGRAHNFTCPNRKCRRRYDKTGLMAHIWQYGARYRKIHNKLGKPKDGYPVTVETIPRVKLIAKEYASTCTDARNLRFDARKRRDFEKMAVSANEPELIDLRRTALVLVENCTAFMYLHRSEPHIGECKSAISHLFQQITKTQLELERQSTNLNKEVEELKNSIEKVMSTFLQCACSTRREESLDISQIKSPALSVTSLTSNSSLFEVIDINANILGGVEFHEAVALLEQECLTLKWVDPVRVRIDASYHVKPVPDEPVRQPLLVLFFELCENGKVLRVRINTNIQHKAPMDSEALIFMVKCQKDFLPLFNVILDFVRYIRARNRLVPHDDTTRLNSIVDIVRFLHDRDLTIPPISLEETRFTKAPANFKDNVNSRALAVEKKRVQRCDEYEMQDWLTDVYDTGASVSPEMRKSFSSTCCRCMLRMKDMFEAPNGMICRECAAGDVIRQVAYNKFAVDMPASYQYLRRNEMVFSKCPSCALNVMIRNDDNADVGKSLICPDCSAHWCRLCSSEPHWPMNCDEYRKWNEKWDKQCRLPSGTAHNTLCSRCRCRFDKTGAMCYDYINSPFVPIARKMHRAEGRPKQGYKVTVDTVPRVKLIAKEFAITCTVARNQRFASEERRRFEKLALSAGRLELVDLRKTTLFLVENCTAWMYIHRAETHLQKCKSVVSQLLQHFNRIQLELERQSLTLNKQIDWLKSAIENVISIFSERLRSTTEEE
;
A
#
# COMPACT_ATOMS: atom_id res chain seq x y z
N MET A 1 -24.74 -16.26 -7.46
CA MET A 1 -23.98 -15.25 -6.68
C MET A 1 -23.75 -15.84 -5.29
N ILE A 2 -22.50 -16.08 -4.89
CA ILE A 2 -22.19 -16.79 -3.62
C ILE A 2 -22.50 -15.85 -2.45
N ARG A 3 -23.70 -15.93 -1.89
CA ARG A 3 -24.04 -15.39 -0.56
C ARG A 3 -23.76 -16.51 0.45
N VAL A 4 -22.60 -16.46 1.09
CA VAL A 4 -22.37 -17.25 2.32
C VAL A 4 -23.00 -16.47 3.46
N ASP A 5 -23.82 -17.11 4.27
CA ASP A 5 -24.61 -16.50 5.36
C ASP A 5 -23.79 -15.55 6.25
N ASP A 6 -24.47 -14.49 6.68
CA ASP A 6 -23.96 -13.22 7.21
C ASP A 6 -23.15 -13.26 8.52
N ASN A 7 -22.77 -14.42 9.04
CA ASN A 7 -22.21 -14.55 10.39
C ASN A 7 -20.73 -15.00 10.48
N SER A 8 -20.00 -15.06 9.37
CA SER A 8 -18.52 -15.15 9.44
C SER A 8 -17.86 -14.08 8.57
N ASP A 9 -17.26 -13.09 9.25
CA ASP A 9 -16.57 -11.92 8.68
C ASP A 9 -15.34 -12.26 7.79
N GLU A 10 -15.08 -13.53 7.48
CA GLU A 10 -13.79 -13.97 6.95
C GLU A 10 -13.65 -13.94 5.42
N GLU A 11 -14.71 -14.05 4.60
CA GLU A 11 -14.52 -14.37 3.17
C GLU A 11 -15.51 -13.71 2.19
N LYS A 12 -15.89 -12.43 2.38
CA LYS A 12 -16.67 -11.71 1.34
C LYS A 12 -15.77 -11.29 0.16
N SER A 13 -16.10 -11.77 -1.05
CA SER A 13 -15.54 -11.26 -2.31
C SER A 13 -16.16 -9.89 -2.64
N LEU A 14 -15.34 -8.97 -3.17
CA LEU A 14 -15.80 -7.66 -3.65
C LEU A 14 -16.26 -7.80 -5.11
N ILE A 15 -17.20 -6.97 -5.54
CA ILE A 15 -17.81 -7.02 -6.87
C ILE A 15 -17.63 -5.66 -7.54
N CYS A 16 -17.13 -5.63 -8.77
CA CYS A 16 -17.18 -4.41 -9.59
C CYS A 16 -18.62 -4.18 -10.03
N PRO A 17 -19.24 -3.05 -9.68
CA PRO A 17 -20.59 -2.72 -10.15
C PRO A 17 -20.64 -2.45 -11.67
N VAL A 18 -19.52 -2.06 -12.29
CA VAL A 18 -19.46 -1.74 -13.73
C VAL A 18 -19.36 -2.99 -14.61
N CYS A 19 -18.55 -3.97 -14.21
CA CYS A 19 -18.26 -5.15 -15.03
C CYS A 19 -18.61 -6.48 -14.35
N SER A 20 -19.25 -6.44 -13.18
CA SER A 20 -19.62 -7.60 -12.35
C SER A 20 -18.45 -8.55 -12.07
N THR A 21 -17.21 -8.06 -12.16
CA THR A 21 -16.01 -8.86 -11.88
C THR A 21 -15.82 -8.94 -10.37
N HIS A 22 -15.62 -10.14 -9.87
CA HIS A 22 -15.42 -10.37 -8.45
C HIS A 22 -13.91 -10.43 -8.12
N TRP A 23 -13.49 -10.03 -6.93
CA TRP A 23 -12.12 -10.25 -6.41
C TRP A 23 -12.10 -10.57 -4.92
N CYS A 24 -11.08 -11.30 -4.50
CA CYS A 24 -10.79 -11.53 -3.10
C CYS A 24 -10.33 -10.23 -2.43
N ARG A 25 -10.99 -9.85 -1.33
CA ARG A 25 -10.67 -8.63 -0.57
C ARG A 25 -9.25 -8.63 0.02
N ARG A 26 -8.72 -9.81 0.39
CA ARG A 26 -7.43 -9.93 1.08
C ARG A 26 -6.24 -9.82 0.11
N CYS A 27 -6.32 -10.45 -1.07
CA CYS A 27 -5.19 -10.51 -2.01
C CYS A 27 -5.43 -9.76 -3.33
N SER A 28 -6.64 -9.22 -3.56
CA SER A 28 -7.06 -8.59 -4.83
C SER A 28 -7.01 -9.49 -6.07
N SER A 29 -6.84 -10.80 -5.89
CA SER A 29 -6.93 -11.78 -6.97
C SER A 29 -8.38 -12.16 -7.30
N GLU A 30 -8.60 -12.98 -8.33
CA GLU A 30 -9.93 -13.57 -8.60
C GLU A 30 -10.50 -14.30 -7.37
N PRO A 31 -11.83 -14.45 -7.25
CA PRO A 31 -12.42 -15.22 -6.17
C PRO A 31 -11.86 -16.63 -6.22
N HIS A 32 -11.36 -17.08 -5.09
CA HIS A 32 -10.61 -18.33 -4.99
C HIS A 32 -11.13 -19.24 -3.89
N TRP A 33 -12.38 -19.03 -3.45
CA TRP A 33 -13.05 -19.97 -2.55
C TRP A 33 -13.06 -21.37 -3.19
N PRO A 34 -12.77 -22.45 -2.44
CA PRO A 34 -12.60 -22.52 -0.98
C PRO A 34 -11.16 -22.36 -0.46
N MET A 35 -10.20 -22.01 -1.32
CA MET A 35 -8.79 -21.87 -0.94
C MET A 35 -8.53 -20.58 -0.16
N LYS A 36 -7.59 -20.66 0.80
CA LYS A 36 -6.94 -19.49 1.42
C LYS A 36 -6.13 -18.71 0.37
N CYS A 37 -5.82 -17.44 0.62
CA CYS A 37 -5.07 -16.61 -0.35
C CYS A 37 -3.69 -17.19 -0.70
N ASP A 38 -2.99 -17.79 0.26
CA ASP A 38 -1.67 -18.37 0.04
C ASP A 38 -1.74 -19.71 -0.73
N GLU A 39 -2.77 -20.52 -0.46
CA GLU A 39 -3.08 -21.73 -1.26
C GLU A 39 -3.38 -21.36 -2.70
N TYR A 40 -4.23 -20.34 -2.93
CA TYR A 40 -4.52 -19.85 -4.26
C TYR A 40 -3.27 -19.34 -4.97
N ARG A 41 -2.38 -18.62 -4.28
CA ARG A 41 -1.10 -18.19 -4.85
C ARG A 41 -0.25 -19.40 -5.28
N GLN A 42 -0.12 -20.41 -4.41
CA GLN A 42 0.63 -21.63 -4.72
C GLN A 42 0.03 -22.40 -5.91
N TRP A 43 -1.30 -22.48 -5.98
CA TRP A 43 -2.00 -23.04 -7.13
C TRP A 43 -1.73 -22.22 -8.39
N SER A 44 -1.95 -20.91 -8.35
CA SER A 44 -1.81 -20.00 -9.48
C SER A 44 -0.41 -20.06 -10.11
N ASP A 45 0.65 -20.11 -9.30
CA ASP A 45 2.04 -20.19 -9.80
C ASP A 45 2.29 -21.46 -10.64
N LYS A 46 1.70 -22.60 -10.24
CA LYS A 46 1.78 -23.87 -10.99
C LYS A 46 0.80 -23.89 -12.16
N TRP A 47 -0.41 -23.38 -11.93
CA TRP A 47 -1.52 -23.46 -12.85
C TRP A 47 -1.31 -22.59 -14.07
N GLU A 48 -0.82 -21.36 -13.93
CA GLU A 48 -0.60 -20.49 -15.09
C GLU A 48 0.47 -21.08 -16.04
N GLN A 49 1.48 -21.77 -15.50
CA GLN A 49 2.46 -22.49 -16.30
C GLN A 49 1.86 -23.72 -17.01
N GLN A 50 1.05 -24.51 -16.29
CA GLN A 50 0.41 -25.72 -16.83
C GLN A 50 -0.68 -25.37 -17.85
N TYR A 51 -1.60 -24.46 -17.51
CA TYR A 51 -2.69 -23.99 -18.37
C TYR A 51 -2.15 -23.37 -19.66
N PHE A 52 -1.03 -22.64 -19.59
CA PHE A 52 -0.38 -22.15 -20.80
C PHE A 52 -0.03 -23.29 -21.76
N VAL A 53 0.49 -24.42 -21.27
CA VAL A 53 0.80 -25.59 -22.11
C VAL A 53 -0.47 -26.28 -22.59
N ASP A 54 -1.42 -26.55 -21.69
CA ASP A 54 -2.61 -27.35 -21.96
C ASP A 54 -3.60 -26.62 -22.89
N LYS A 55 -3.68 -25.29 -22.82
CA LYS A 55 -4.53 -24.47 -23.70
C LYS A 55 -4.14 -24.62 -25.17
N PHE A 56 -2.85 -24.81 -25.47
CA PHE A 56 -2.37 -24.90 -26.85
C PHE A 56 -2.23 -26.36 -27.31
N CYS A 57 -1.85 -27.30 -26.45
CA CYS A 57 -1.73 -28.72 -26.80
C CYS A 57 -3.10 -29.39 -26.99
N MET A 58 -3.54 -29.60 -28.23
CA MET A 58 -4.81 -30.32 -28.49
C MET A 58 -4.65 -31.83 -28.54
N GLN A 59 -3.45 -32.35 -28.81
CA GLN A 59 -3.17 -33.78 -28.79
C GLN A 59 -2.20 -34.18 -27.66
N PRO A 60 -2.38 -35.36 -27.04
CA PRO A 60 -1.54 -35.83 -25.93
C PRO A 60 -0.06 -36.00 -26.27
N ASP A 61 0.34 -35.92 -27.53
CA ASP A 61 1.69 -36.08 -28.07
C ASP A 61 2.20 -34.84 -28.83
N GLU A 62 1.36 -33.82 -29.04
CA GLU A 62 1.72 -32.61 -29.79
C GLU A 62 2.66 -31.67 -29.02
N GLU A 63 3.86 -31.46 -29.55
CA GLU A 63 4.82 -30.51 -28.99
C GLU A 63 4.39 -29.05 -29.18
N LEU A 64 4.77 -28.16 -28.26
CA LEU A 64 4.63 -26.72 -28.47
C LEU A 64 5.93 -26.16 -29.02
N LEU A 65 5.82 -25.43 -30.13
CA LEU A 65 6.93 -24.75 -30.76
C LEU A 65 6.87 -23.26 -30.43
N ARG A 66 7.97 -22.70 -29.92
CA ARG A 66 8.21 -21.26 -29.90
C ARG A 66 8.94 -20.87 -31.17
N ILE A 67 8.24 -20.18 -32.06
CA ILE A 67 8.76 -19.69 -33.34
C ILE A 67 9.12 -18.21 -33.19
N SER A 68 10.40 -17.88 -33.38
CA SER A 68 10.89 -16.50 -33.39
C SER A 68 10.74 -15.91 -34.77
N CYS A 69 9.70 -15.09 -34.99
CA CYS A 69 9.49 -14.42 -36.25
C CYS A 69 10.57 -13.35 -36.51
N TRP A 70 10.86 -13.07 -37.78
CA TRP A 70 11.76 -11.97 -38.18
C TRP A 70 11.37 -10.60 -37.61
N CYS A 71 10.07 -10.38 -37.33
CA CYS A 71 9.63 -9.12 -36.71
C CYS A 71 9.83 -9.07 -35.18
N ASP A 72 10.73 -9.91 -34.65
CA ASP A 72 11.07 -10.06 -33.23
C ASP A 72 9.90 -10.47 -32.32
N LEU A 73 8.81 -10.99 -32.91
CA LEU A 73 7.70 -11.57 -32.16
C LEU A 73 7.88 -13.07 -32.03
N HIS A 74 7.73 -13.57 -30.80
CA HIS A 74 7.68 -15.00 -30.52
C HIS A 74 6.24 -15.49 -30.56
N HIS A 75 6.03 -16.61 -31.23
CA HIS A 75 4.72 -17.25 -31.34
C HIS A 75 4.81 -18.66 -30.79
N ILE A 76 3.86 -19.01 -29.93
CA ILE A 76 3.79 -20.35 -29.35
C ILE A 76 2.65 -21.06 -30.04
N VAL A 77 2.99 -22.11 -30.79
CA VAL A 77 2.05 -22.84 -31.64
C VAL A 77 2.23 -24.35 -31.45
N PRO A 78 1.14 -25.11 -31.49
CA PRO A 78 1.23 -26.57 -31.50
C PRO A 78 1.92 -27.06 -32.78
N SER A 79 2.79 -28.05 -32.68
CA SER A 79 3.65 -28.49 -33.79
C SER A 79 2.83 -28.96 -35.00
N GLY A 80 1.68 -29.62 -34.78
CA GLY A 80 0.75 -30.04 -35.83
C GLY A 80 0.04 -28.87 -36.51
N ARG A 81 -0.10 -27.73 -35.83
CA ARG A 81 -0.69 -26.49 -36.37
C ARG A 81 0.33 -25.42 -36.76
N ALA A 82 1.60 -25.65 -36.50
CA ALA A 82 2.65 -24.69 -36.78
C ALA A 82 2.72 -24.41 -38.28
N HIS A 83 2.60 -25.44 -39.13
CA HIS A 83 2.63 -25.27 -40.57
C HIS A 83 1.52 -24.35 -41.07
N ASN A 84 1.92 -23.31 -41.81
CA ASN A 84 1.09 -22.20 -42.29
C ASN A 84 0.62 -21.21 -41.21
N PHE A 85 1.15 -21.30 -39.98
CA PHE A 85 0.93 -20.27 -38.97
C PHE A 85 1.38 -18.91 -39.52
N THR A 86 0.47 -17.93 -39.53
CA THR A 86 0.75 -16.59 -40.05
C THR A 86 1.05 -15.65 -38.90
N CYS A 87 2.16 -14.92 -38.98
CA CYS A 87 2.49 -13.90 -37.98
C CYS A 87 1.34 -12.87 -37.88
N PRO A 88 0.74 -12.67 -36.69
CA PRO A 88 -0.37 -11.75 -36.48
C PRO A 88 0.03 -10.27 -36.65
N ASN A 89 1.33 -9.96 -36.65
CA ASN A 89 1.80 -8.62 -36.97
C ASN A 89 1.39 -8.25 -38.40
N ARG A 90 0.50 -7.26 -38.51
CA ARG A 90 -0.06 -6.80 -39.79
C ARG A 90 1.00 -6.37 -40.80
N LYS A 91 2.18 -5.93 -40.35
CA LYS A 91 3.31 -5.55 -41.21
C LYS A 91 4.14 -6.76 -41.68
N CYS A 92 4.17 -7.84 -40.90
CA CYS A 92 4.95 -9.03 -41.25
C CYS A 92 4.16 -9.98 -42.15
N ARG A 93 3.02 -10.49 -41.66
CA ARG A 93 2.14 -11.49 -42.33
C ARG A 93 2.85 -12.70 -42.94
N ARG A 94 4.10 -13.00 -42.56
CA ARG A 94 4.83 -14.17 -43.05
C ARG A 94 4.23 -15.44 -42.46
N ARG A 95 4.33 -16.54 -43.21
CA ARG A 95 3.85 -17.87 -42.84
C ARG A 95 5.00 -18.78 -42.47
N TYR A 96 4.89 -19.44 -41.33
CA TYR A 96 5.80 -20.49 -40.93
C TYR A 96 5.55 -21.73 -41.77
N ASP A 97 6.61 -22.40 -42.19
CA ASP A 97 6.52 -23.74 -42.73
C ASP A 97 7.31 -24.76 -41.90
N LYS A 98 6.96 -26.03 -42.08
CA LYS A 98 7.59 -27.14 -41.35
C LYS A 98 9.08 -27.33 -41.66
N THR A 99 9.65 -26.57 -42.59
CA THR A 99 11.08 -26.58 -42.88
C THR A 99 11.85 -25.55 -42.06
N GLY A 100 11.19 -24.85 -41.13
CA GLY A 100 11.81 -23.84 -40.27
C GLY A 100 11.93 -22.47 -40.93
N LEU A 101 11.17 -22.21 -41.99
CA LEU A 101 11.20 -20.95 -42.74
C LEU A 101 9.95 -20.10 -42.45
N MET A 102 10.13 -18.78 -42.32
CA MET A 102 9.05 -17.78 -42.41
C MET A 102 9.05 -17.18 -43.82
N ALA A 103 8.13 -17.66 -44.66
CA ALA A 103 7.97 -17.22 -46.04
C ALA A 103 6.95 -16.08 -46.14
N HIS A 104 7.12 -15.18 -47.11
CA HIS A 104 6.02 -14.28 -47.47
C HIS A 104 4.83 -15.09 -47.97
N ILE A 105 3.61 -14.57 -47.77
CA ILE A 105 2.44 -15.12 -48.47
C ILE A 105 2.77 -15.03 -49.95
N TRP A 106 2.99 -16.18 -50.58
CA TRP A 106 3.44 -16.29 -51.96
C TRP A 106 2.65 -15.32 -52.84
N GLN A 107 3.37 -14.41 -53.50
CA GLN A 107 2.76 -13.48 -54.46
C GLN A 107 2.24 -14.22 -55.71
N TYR A 108 2.63 -15.48 -55.88
CA TYR A 108 2.24 -16.28 -57.03
C TYR A 108 0.98 -17.13 -56.78
N GLY A 109 0.11 -17.19 -57.79
CA GLY A 109 -1.08 -18.05 -57.80
C GLY A 109 -0.75 -19.55 -57.67
N ALA A 110 -1.76 -20.36 -57.34
CA ALA A 110 -1.61 -21.80 -57.08
C ALA A 110 -0.93 -22.59 -58.21
N ARG A 111 -1.15 -22.21 -59.49
CA ARG A 111 -0.48 -22.83 -60.65
C ARG A 111 1.04 -22.62 -60.63
N TYR A 112 1.50 -21.40 -60.36
CA TYR A 112 2.92 -21.09 -60.34
C TYR A 112 3.65 -21.78 -59.19
N ARG A 113 3.01 -21.93 -58.03
CA ARG A 113 3.55 -22.69 -56.89
C ARG A 113 3.83 -24.16 -57.26
N LYS A 114 2.93 -24.80 -58.03
CA LYS A 114 3.16 -26.17 -58.53
C LYS A 114 4.36 -26.25 -59.47
N ILE A 115 4.54 -25.27 -60.36
CA ILE A 115 5.68 -25.21 -61.28
C ILE A 115 6.98 -24.98 -60.49
N HIS A 116 7.01 -24.02 -59.58
CA HIS A 116 8.18 -23.72 -58.75
C HIS A 116 8.63 -24.93 -57.90
N ASN A 117 7.67 -25.63 -57.29
CA ASN A 117 7.95 -26.87 -56.55
C ASN A 117 8.46 -28.00 -57.46
N LYS A 118 7.91 -28.14 -58.68
CA LYS A 118 8.39 -29.14 -59.67
C LYS A 118 9.81 -28.86 -60.15
N LEU A 119 10.22 -27.60 -60.22
CA LEU A 119 11.56 -27.19 -60.61
C LEU A 119 12.60 -27.36 -59.48
N GLY A 120 12.21 -27.84 -58.30
CA GLY A 120 13.13 -28.06 -57.18
C GLY A 120 13.77 -26.79 -56.62
N LYS A 121 13.26 -25.61 -56.98
CA LYS A 121 13.81 -24.34 -56.49
C LYS A 121 13.59 -24.24 -54.97
N PRO A 122 14.61 -23.78 -54.21
CA PRO A 122 14.47 -23.60 -52.77
C PRO A 122 13.32 -22.64 -52.48
N LYS A 123 12.61 -22.86 -51.36
CA LYS A 123 11.51 -21.98 -50.98
C LYS A 123 12.04 -20.62 -50.57
N ASP A 124 11.42 -19.56 -51.09
CA ASP A 124 11.72 -18.19 -50.67
C ASP A 124 11.20 -17.95 -49.25
N GLY A 125 12.11 -17.87 -48.29
CA GLY A 125 11.79 -17.63 -46.89
C GLY A 125 13.04 -17.44 -46.07
N TYR A 126 12.86 -16.91 -44.86
CA TYR A 126 13.96 -16.70 -43.95
C TYR A 126 13.96 -17.77 -42.86
N PRO A 127 15.12 -18.36 -42.54
CA PRO A 127 15.21 -19.29 -41.44
C PRO A 127 14.81 -18.59 -40.15
N VAL A 128 14.03 -19.29 -39.33
CA VAL A 128 13.63 -18.83 -38.00
C VAL A 128 14.05 -19.82 -36.94
N THR A 129 14.36 -19.30 -35.76
CA THR A 129 14.61 -20.14 -34.59
C THR A 129 13.30 -20.76 -34.13
N VAL A 130 13.30 -22.07 -34.00
CA VAL A 130 12.18 -22.87 -33.49
C VAL A 130 12.67 -23.61 -32.27
N GLU A 131 12.10 -23.29 -31.10
CA GLU A 131 12.41 -23.96 -29.85
C GLU A 131 11.23 -24.85 -29.45
N THR A 132 11.47 -26.13 -29.20
CA THR A 132 10.47 -26.98 -28.56
C THR A 132 10.35 -26.59 -27.09
N ILE A 133 9.15 -26.20 -26.65
CA ILE A 133 8.88 -25.88 -25.26
C ILE A 133 8.68 -27.19 -24.51
N PRO A 134 9.49 -27.48 -23.47
CA PRO A 134 9.33 -28.71 -22.70
C PRO A 134 7.97 -28.70 -21.99
N ARG A 135 7.28 -29.82 -22.07
CA ARG A 135 6.03 -30.02 -21.32
C ARG A 135 6.36 -30.16 -19.84
N VAL A 136 5.97 -29.17 -19.07
CA VAL A 136 6.06 -29.23 -17.61
C VAL A 136 4.78 -29.90 -17.10
N LYS A 137 4.92 -31.04 -16.42
CA LYS A 137 3.80 -31.73 -15.76
C LYS A 137 3.80 -31.32 -14.29
N LEU A 138 3.25 -30.14 -13.99
CA LEU A 138 3.20 -29.62 -12.63
C LEU A 138 1.99 -30.13 -11.84
N ILE A 139 0.89 -30.38 -12.55
CA ILE A 139 -0.40 -30.77 -11.98
C ILE A 139 -0.82 -32.10 -12.61
N ALA A 140 -1.39 -32.99 -11.80
CA ALA A 140 -1.87 -34.28 -12.30
C ALA A 140 -2.98 -34.08 -13.34
N LYS A 141 -2.94 -34.90 -14.40
CA LYS A 141 -3.73 -34.69 -15.63
C LYS A 141 -5.21 -34.57 -15.33
N GLU A 142 -5.76 -35.38 -14.42
CA GLU A 142 -7.18 -35.36 -14.09
C GLU A 142 -7.69 -34.04 -13.48
N TYR A 143 -6.83 -33.31 -12.76
CA TYR A 143 -7.18 -31.99 -12.21
C TYR A 143 -6.97 -30.91 -13.27
N ALA A 144 -5.84 -30.97 -13.99
CA ALA A 144 -5.48 -29.99 -15.00
C ALA A 144 -6.48 -29.94 -16.17
N SER A 145 -7.00 -31.09 -16.62
CA SER A 145 -7.99 -31.14 -17.70
C SER A 145 -9.29 -30.44 -17.31
N THR A 146 -9.82 -30.77 -16.12
CA THR A 146 -11.08 -30.21 -15.62
C THR A 146 -10.98 -28.69 -15.43
N CYS A 147 -9.88 -28.21 -14.82
CA CYS A 147 -9.63 -26.77 -14.69
C CYS A 147 -9.43 -26.10 -16.07
N THR A 148 -8.79 -26.76 -17.03
CA THR A 148 -8.56 -26.21 -18.38
C THR A 148 -9.89 -26.02 -19.10
N ASP A 149 -10.76 -27.02 -19.05
CA ASP A 149 -12.06 -26.99 -19.71
C ASP A 149 -12.98 -25.92 -19.09
N ALA A 150 -13.04 -25.86 -17.75
CA ALA A 150 -13.79 -24.82 -17.04
C ALA A 150 -13.26 -23.41 -17.38
N ARG A 151 -11.95 -23.20 -17.36
CA ARG A 151 -11.32 -21.92 -17.69
C ARG A 151 -11.53 -21.52 -19.15
N ASN A 152 -11.44 -22.47 -20.07
CA ASN A 152 -11.73 -22.24 -21.49
C ASN A 152 -13.19 -21.82 -21.69
N LEU A 153 -14.15 -22.44 -20.98
CA LEU A 153 -15.54 -22.01 -21.02
C LEU A 153 -15.76 -20.62 -20.39
N ARG A 154 -15.01 -20.25 -19.35
CA ARG A 154 -15.07 -18.91 -18.75
C ARG A 154 -14.59 -17.82 -19.71
N PHE A 155 -13.45 -18.04 -20.37
CA PHE A 155 -12.71 -17.00 -21.09
C PHE A 155 -12.85 -17.05 -22.62
N ASP A 156 -13.48 -18.07 -23.21
CA ASP A 156 -13.86 -18.05 -24.62
C ASP A 156 -14.94 -16.97 -24.87
N ALA A 157 -14.49 -15.81 -25.34
CA ALA A 157 -15.35 -14.64 -25.56
C ALA A 157 -16.46 -14.88 -26.59
N ARG A 158 -16.30 -15.84 -27.52
CA ARG A 158 -17.34 -16.19 -28.47
C ARG A 158 -18.40 -17.05 -27.78
N LYS A 159 -17.99 -18.18 -27.19
CA LYS A 159 -18.93 -19.07 -26.48
C LYS A 159 -19.68 -18.36 -25.37
N ARG A 160 -19.01 -17.46 -24.64
CA ARG A 160 -19.66 -16.65 -23.60
C ARG A 160 -20.74 -15.73 -24.18
N ARG A 161 -20.45 -14.97 -25.24
CA ARG A 161 -21.43 -14.06 -25.87
C ARG A 161 -22.58 -14.81 -26.51
N ASP A 162 -22.30 -15.93 -27.16
CA ASP A 162 -23.33 -16.78 -27.77
C ASP A 162 -24.26 -17.32 -26.66
N PHE A 163 -23.69 -17.80 -25.55
CA PHE A 163 -24.47 -18.24 -24.38
C PHE A 163 -25.30 -17.12 -23.74
N GLU A 164 -24.70 -15.96 -23.47
CA GLU A 164 -25.40 -14.80 -22.87
C GLU A 164 -26.56 -14.34 -23.76
N LYS A 165 -26.35 -14.30 -25.09
CA LYS A 165 -27.40 -13.98 -26.06
C LYS A 165 -28.54 -15.01 -26.00
N MET A 166 -28.22 -16.31 -25.99
CA MET A 166 -29.24 -17.37 -25.92
C MET A 166 -30.01 -17.34 -24.60
N ALA A 167 -29.34 -17.12 -23.46
CA ALA A 167 -29.96 -17.03 -22.15
C ALA A 167 -30.96 -15.86 -22.09
N VAL A 168 -30.59 -14.69 -22.62
CA VAL A 168 -31.51 -13.53 -22.73
C VAL A 168 -32.67 -13.84 -23.66
N SER A 169 -32.43 -14.48 -24.82
CA SER A 169 -33.50 -14.87 -25.75
C SER A 169 -34.46 -15.92 -25.18
N ALA A 170 -33.99 -16.78 -24.27
CA ALA A 170 -34.80 -17.76 -23.55
C ALA A 170 -35.53 -17.18 -22.33
N ASN A 171 -35.40 -15.87 -22.06
CA ASN A 171 -35.92 -15.19 -20.88
C ASN A 171 -35.36 -15.74 -19.54
N GLU A 172 -34.12 -16.23 -19.56
CA GLU A 172 -33.41 -16.81 -18.41
C GLU A 172 -32.10 -16.06 -18.11
N PRO A 173 -32.12 -14.74 -17.80
CA PRO A 173 -30.90 -13.97 -17.59
C PRO A 173 -30.10 -14.42 -16.35
N GLU A 174 -30.75 -14.99 -15.33
CA GLU A 174 -30.09 -15.54 -14.13
C GLU A 174 -29.10 -16.66 -14.48
N LEU A 175 -29.37 -17.41 -15.55
CA LEU A 175 -28.53 -18.49 -16.02
C LEU A 175 -27.11 -18.05 -16.38
N ILE A 176 -26.92 -16.76 -16.73
CA ILE A 176 -25.60 -16.17 -16.96
C ILE A 176 -24.76 -16.22 -15.67
N ASP A 177 -25.34 -15.85 -14.54
CA ASP A 177 -24.65 -15.82 -13.25
C ASP A 177 -24.49 -17.21 -12.65
N LEU A 178 -25.46 -18.10 -12.85
CA LEU A 178 -25.33 -19.52 -12.48
C LEU A 178 -24.18 -20.17 -13.25
N ARG A 179 -24.08 -19.94 -14.56
CA ARG A 179 -22.96 -20.44 -15.37
C ARG A 179 -21.62 -19.91 -14.89
N ARG A 180 -21.51 -18.61 -14.63
CA ARG A 180 -20.27 -18.00 -14.11
C ARG A 180 -19.88 -18.63 -12.78
N THR A 181 -20.84 -18.75 -11.86
CA THR A 181 -20.64 -19.34 -10.53
C THR A 181 -20.19 -20.80 -10.64
N ALA A 182 -20.91 -21.62 -11.41
CA ALA A 182 -20.60 -23.03 -11.60
C ALA A 182 -19.19 -23.25 -12.16
N LEU A 183 -18.79 -22.49 -13.20
CA LEU A 183 -17.46 -22.65 -13.80
C LEU A 183 -16.32 -22.19 -12.87
N VAL A 184 -16.54 -21.14 -12.07
CA VAL A 184 -15.57 -20.71 -11.05
C VAL A 184 -15.44 -21.78 -9.95
N LEU A 185 -16.55 -22.34 -9.49
CA LEU A 185 -16.55 -23.42 -8.50
C LEU A 185 -15.85 -24.66 -9.05
N VAL A 186 -16.18 -25.12 -10.26
CA VAL A 186 -15.52 -26.28 -10.89
C VAL A 186 -14.00 -26.09 -10.94
N GLU A 187 -13.52 -24.92 -11.36
CA GLU A 187 -12.08 -24.64 -11.42
C GLU A 187 -11.42 -24.57 -10.03
N ASN A 188 -11.93 -23.74 -9.12
CA ASN A 188 -11.29 -23.50 -7.83
C ASN A 188 -11.43 -24.67 -6.85
N CYS A 189 -12.57 -25.36 -6.84
CA CYS A 189 -12.74 -26.55 -6.01
C CYS A 189 -11.88 -27.72 -6.52
N THR A 190 -11.66 -27.83 -7.83
CA THR A 190 -10.71 -28.82 -8.39
C THR A 190 -9.28 -28.49 -7.99
N ALA A 191 -8.90 -27.20 -8.01
CA ALA A 191 -7.61 -26.73 -7.51
C ALA A 191 -7.42 -27.05 -6.01
N PHE A 192 -8.45 -26.81 -5.19
CA PHE A 192 -8.46 -27.17 -3.77
C PHE A 192 -8.24 -28.68 -3.58
N MET A 193 -9.01 -29.53 -4.28
CA MET A 193 -8.83 -30.97 -4.20
C MET A 193 -7.41 -31.41 -4.59
N TYR A 194 -6.78 -30.76 -5.57
CA TYR A 194 -5.39 -31.05 -5.90
C TYR A 194 -4.44 -30.69 -4.76
N LEU A 195 -4.59 -29.53 -4.12
CA LEU A 195 -3.75 -29.11 -3.00
C LEU A 195 -3.92 -30.04 -1.78
N HIS A 196 -5.14 -30.49 -1.53
CA HIS A 196 -5.53 -31.33 -0.38
C HIS A 196 -5.70 -32.81 -0.73
N ARG A 197 -5.12 -33.29 -1.84
CA ARG A 197 -5.33 -34.65 -2.38
C ARG A 197 -4.93 -35.81 -1.45
N SER A 198 -4.19 -35.53 -0.38
CA SER A 198 -3.83 -36.50 0.65
C SER A 198 -4.93 -36.70 1.71
N GLU A 199 -5.95 -35.84 1.74
CA GLU A 199 -7.02 -35.88 2.74
C GLU A 199 -8.10 -36.92 2.36
N PRO A 200 -8.62 -37.69 3.32
CA PRO A 200 -9.48 -38.85 3.05
C PRO A 200 -10.87 -38.48 2.50
N HIS A 201 -11.36 -37.27 2.76
CA HIS A 201 -12.71 -36.83 2.39
C HIS A 201 -12.81 -36.22 0.97
N ILE A 202 -11.70 -36.18 0.21
CA ILE A 202 -11.68 -35.62 -1.16
C ILE A 202 -12.53 -36.42 -2.16
N GLY A 203 -12.82 -37.69 -1.87
CA GLY A 203 -13.63 -38.54 -2.75
C GLY A 203 -15.04 -37.99 -3.03
N GLU A 204 -15.73 -37.51 -2.00
CA GLU A 204 -17.08 -36.95 -2.13
C GLU A 204 -17.07 -35.61 -2.88
N CYS A 205 -16.08 -34.77 -2.59
CA CYS A 205 -15.83 -33.52 -3.31
C CYS A 205 -15.67 -33.74 -4.82
N LYS A 206 -14.91 -34.78 -5.21
CA LYS A 206 -14.66 -35.11 -6.61
C LYS A 206 -15.93 -35.48 -7.36
N SER A 207 -16.81 -36.26 -6.72
CA SER A 207 -18.10 -36.64 -7.28
C SER A 207 -19.00 -35.41 -7.48
N ALA A 208 -19.10 -34.55 -6.46
CA ALA A 208 -19.91 -33.33 -6.52
C ALA A 208 -19.46 -32.36 -7.63
N ILE A 209 -18.15 -32.14 -7.78
CA ILE A 209 -17.60 -31.27 -8.83
C ILE A 209 -17.80 -31.87 -10.23
N SER A 210 -17.59 -33.17 -10.38
CA SER A 210 -17.82 -33.85 -11.67
C SER A 210 -19.29 -33.73 -12.09
N HIS A 211 -20.21 -33.92 -11.15
CA HIS A 211 -21.65 -33.73 -11.39
C HIS A 211 -21.99 -32.29 -11.76
N LEU A 212 -21.48 -31.29 -11.02
CA LEU A 212 -21.71 -29.87 -11.34
C LEU A 212 -21.20 -29.54 -12.74
N PHE A 213 -20.04 -30.06 -13.15
CA PHE A 213 -19.48 -29.79 -14.46
C PHE A 213 -20.26 -30.45 -15.61
N GLN A 214 -20.77 -31.66 -15.38
CA GLN A 214 -21.70 -32.32 -16.30
C GLN A 214 -23.02 -31.56 -16.41
N GLN A 215 -23.57 -31.12 -15.27
CA GLN A 215 -24.85 -30.40 -15.22
C GLN A 215 -24.77 -29.07 -15.97
N ILE A 216 -23.72 -28.26 -15.76
CA ILE A 216 -23.59 -27.00 -16.53
C ILE A 216 -23.46 -27.27 -18.04
N THR A 217 -22.76 -28.32 -18.44
CA THR A 217 -22.62 -28.69 -19.86
C THR A 217 -23.97 -29.14 -20.45
N LYS A 218 -24.76 -29.91 -19.69
CA LYS A 218 -26.12 -30.34 -20.06
C LYS A 218 -27.07 -29.14 -20.20
N THR A 219 -27.09 -28.22 -19.23
CA THR A 219 -27.88 -26.99 -19.30
C THR A 219 -27.49 -26.13 -20.52
N GLN A 220 -26.19 -26.04 -20.86
CA GLN A 220 -25.73 -25.34 -22.07
C GLN A 220 -26.29 -25.97 -23.36
N LEU A 221 -26.29 -27.30 -23.47
CA LEU A 221 -26.82 -28.00 -24.64
C LEU A 221 -28.35 -27.85 -24.76
N GLU A 222 -29.09 -27.91 -23.66
CA GLU A 222 -30.54 -27.72 -23.69
C GLU A 222 -30.94 -26.28 -24.04
N LEU A 223 -30.13 -25.30 -23.62
CA LEU A 223 -30.28 -23.90 -24.04
C LEU A 223 -30.03 -23.73 -25.55
N GLU A 224 -28.98 -24.36 -26.10
CA GLU A 224 -28.69 -24.35 -27.54
C GLU A 224 -29.81 -25.00 -28.37
N ARG A 225 -30.48 -26.02 -27.83
CA ARG A 225 -31.62 -26.71 -28.45
C ARG A 225 -32.95 -25.96 -28.32
N GLN A 226 -33.01 -24.90 -27.51
CA GLN A 226 -34.27 -24.23 -27.14
C GLN A 226 -35.31 -25.23 -26.59
N SER A 227 -34.84 -26.16 -25.76
CA SER A 227 -35.64 -27.27 -25.24
C SER A 227 -36.69 -26.80 -24.23
N THR A 228 -37.87 -27.45 -24.23
CA THR A 228 -38.90 -27.23 -23.21
C THR A 228 -38.47 -27.67 -21.81
N ASN A 229 -37.39 -28.46 -21.69
CA ASN A 229 -36.83 -28.92 -20.43
C ASN A 229 -35.85 -27.93 -19.78
N LEU A 230 -35.57 -26.77 -20.39
CA LEU A 230 -34.55 -25.84 -19.90
C LEU A 230 -34.73 -25.47 -18.43
N ASN A 231 -35.96 -25.15 -18.00
CA ASN A 231 -36.23 -24.73 -16.61
C ASN A 231 -35.87 -25.82 -15.60
N LYS A 232 -36.14 -27.09 -15.93
CA LYS A 232 -35.76 -28.23 -15.10
C LYS A 232 -34.24 -28.32 -14.95
N GLU A 233 -33.50 -28.12 -16.05
CA GLU A 233 -32.04 -28.17 -16.04
C GLU A 233 -31.39 -26.99 -15.32
N VAL A 234 -32.03 -25.81 -15.36
CA VAL A 234 -31.61 -24.63 -14.57
C VAL A 234 -31.75 -24.92 -13.08
N GLU A 235 -32.85 -25.55 -12.66
CA GLU A 235 -33.08 -25.92 -11.26
C GLU A 235 -32.12 -27.03 -10.79
N GLU A 236 -31.87 -28.05 -11.62
CA GLU A 236 -30.85 -29.08 -11.37
C GLU A 236 -29.43 -28.47 -11.24
N LEU A 237 -29.14 -27.41 -12.00
CA LEU A 237 -27.88 -26.67 -11.90
C LEU A 237 -27.77 -25.89 -10.58
N LYS A 238 -28.84 -25.20 -10.14
CA LYS A 238 -28.89 -24.51 -8.83
C LYS A 238 -28.61 -25.49 -7.70
N ASN A 239 -29.34 -26.61 -7.67
CA ASN A 239 -29.17 -27.68 -6.69
C ASN A 239 -27.73 -28.25 -6.69
N SER A 240 -27.12 -28.39 -7.88
CA SER A 240 -25.74 -28.86 -8.00
C SER A 240 -24.72 -27.86 -7.43
N ILE A 241 -24.95 -26.56 -7.59
CA ILE A 241 -24.11 -25.50 -7.01
C ILE A 241 -24.18 -25.55 -5.49
N GLU A 242 -25.38 -25.61 -4.92
CA GLU A 242 -25.59 -25.68 -3.47
C GLU A 242 -24.99 -26.94 -2.85
N LYS A 243 -25.14 -28.09 -3.52
CA LYS A 243 -24.51 -29.35 -3.11
C LYS A 243 -22.98 -29.23 -3.07
N VAL A 244 -22.36 -28.65 -4.11
CA VAL A 244 -20.91 -28.40 -4.10
C VAL A 244 -20.51 -27.49 -2.95
N MET A 245 -21.23 -26.39 -2.74
CA MET A 245 -20.92 -25.46 -1.66
C MET A 245 -21.00 -26.13 -0.27
N SER A 246 -22.08 -26.85 0.01
CA SER A 246 -22.26 -27.56 1.29
C SER A 246 -21.20 -28.65 1.52
N THR A 247 -20.88 -29.46 0.51
CA THR A 247 -19.83 -30.49 0.60
C THR A 247 -18.47 -29.88 0.93
N PHE A 248 -18.08 -28.78 0.26
CA PHE A 248 -16.79 -28.13 0.51
C PHE A 248 -16.76 -27.35 1.83
N LEU A 249 -17.87 -26.78 2.29
CA LEU A 249 -17.95 -26.19 3.63
C LEU A 249 -17.72 -27.24 4.72
N GLN A 250 -18.28 -28.45 4.58
CA GLN A 250 -18.05 -29.55 5.51
C GLN A 250 -16.59 -30.03 5.49
N CYS A 251 -16.00 -30.14 4.30
CA CYS A 251 -14.60 -30.54 4.14
C CYS A 251 -13.63 -29.49 4.73
N ALA A 252 -13.80 -28.21 4.36
CA ALA A 252 -12.94 -27.13 4.85
C ALA A 252 -13.05 -26.94 6.37
N CYS A 253 -14.23 -27.14 6.97
CA CYS A 253 -14.40 -27.15 8.42
C CYS A 253 -13.64 -28.30 9.09
N SER A 254 -13.58 -29.47 8.45
CA SER A 254 -12.90 -30.65 8.98
C SER A 254 -11.38 -30.45 9.00
N THR A 255 -10.81 -29.91 7.92
CA THR A 255 -9.38 -29.55 7.84
C THR A 255 -9.01 -28.48 8.88
N ARG A 256 -9.87 -27.48 9.13
CA ARG A 256 -9.61 -26.43 10.14
C ARG A 256 -9.71 -26.92 11.59
N ARG A 257 -10.53 -27.94 11.89
CA ARG A 257 -10.65 -28.47 13.26
C ARG A 257 -9.39 -29.18 13.73
N GLU A 258 -8.71 -29.89 12.83
CA GLU A 258 -7.40 -30.49 13.12
C GLU A 258 -6.32 -29.42 13.39
N GLU A 259 -6.33 -28.30 12.67
CA GLU A 259 -5.43 -27.15 12.95
C GLU A 259 -5.79 -26.45 14.29
N SER A 260 -7.08 -26.41 14.68
CA SER A 260 -7.56 -25.66 15.85
C SER A 260 -7.37 -26.37 17.20
N LEU A 261 -7.32 -27.70 17.22
CA LEU A 261 -7.04 -28.47 18.44
C LEU A 261 -5.63 -28.16 19.00
N ASP A 262 -4.73 -27.64 18.17
CA ASP A 262 -3.37 -27.23 18.55
C ASP A 262 -3.28 -25.77 19.09
N ILE A 263 -4.35 -24.97 18.97
CA ILE A 263 -4.31 -23.50 19.20
C ILE A 263 -5.13 -23.03 20.43
N SER A 264 -5.82 -23.94 21.12
CA SER A 264 -6.82 -23.60 22.16
C SER A 264 -6.32 -22.94 23.47
N GLN A 265 -5.08 -22.44 23.55
CA GLN A 265 -4.53 -21.84 24.79
C GLN A 265 -4.32 -20.32 24.82
N ILE A 266 -4.76 -19.51 23.84
CA ILE A 266 -4.45 -18.06 23.85
C ILE A 266 -5.70 -17.20 23.65
N LYS A 267 -6.12 -16.51 24.72
CA LYS A 267 -7.14 -15.43 24.68
C LYS A 267 -6.54 -14.13 24.13
N SER A 268 -7.26 -13.47 23.23
CA SER A 268 -6.87 -12.17 22.64
C SER A 268 -7.68 -11.01 23.25
N PRO A 269 -7.09 -9.81 23.47
CA PRO A 269 -7.82 -8.60 23.87
C PRO A 269 -8.20 -7.70 22.68
N ALA A 270 -9.27 -6.93 22.87
CA ALA A 270 -9.89 -6.03 21.88
C ALA A 270 -9.08 -4.76 21.57
N LEU A 271 -9.07 -4.33 20.30
CA LEU A 271 -8.41 -3.13 19.78
C LEU A 271 -9.32 -1.88 19.83
N SER A 272 -8.76 -0.75 20.25
CA SER A 272 -9.43 0.55 20.41
C SER A 272 -9.28 1.48 19.19
N VAL A 273 -10.34 2.26 18.91
CA VAL A 273 -10.60 3.13 17.74
C VAL A 273 -9.77 4.44 17.71
N THR A 274 -8.91 4.69 18.69
CA THR A 274 -8.24 6.00 18.89
C THR A 274 -7.13 6.37 17.90
N SER A 275 -6.64 5.45 17.04
CA SER A 275 -5.50 5.71 16.16
C SER A 275 -5.83 6.33 14.79
N LEU A 276 -7.11 6.58 14.49
CA LEU A 276 -7.56 7.07 13.17
C LEU A 276 -7.74 8.59 13.06
N THR A 277 -7.49 9.37 14.12
CA THR A 277 -7.83 10.80 14.18
C THR A 277 -6.64 11.77 14.26
N SER A 278 -5.39 11.29 14.19
CA SER A 278 -4.18 12.14 14.35
C SER A 278 -3.49 12.55 13.04
N ASN A 279 -4.07 12.24 11.88
CA ASN A 279 -3.53 12.69 10.59
C ASN A 279 -3.88 14.16 10.32
N SER A 280 -3.02 14.87 9.58
CA SER A 280 -3.31 16.21 9.00
C SER A 280 -4.37 16.18 7.89
N SER A 281 -5.29 15.22 7.98
CA SER A 281 -6.49 15.10 7.18
C SER A 281 -7.49 16.17 7.60
N LEU A 282 -8.09 16.83 6.61
CA LEU A 282 -9.24 17.69 6.80
C LEU A 282 -10.36 16.87 7.44
N PHE A 283 -10.73 17.26 8.65
CA PHE A 283 -11.84 16.69 9.40
C PHE A 283 -12.83 17.81 9.70
N GLU A 284 -13.89 17.90 8.89
CA GLU A 284 -14.96 18.88 9.08
C GLU A 284 -16.22 18.17 9.60
N VAL A 285 -16.93 18.83 10.53
CA VAL A 285 -18.21 18.36 11.06
C VAL A 285 -19.24 19.45 10.80
N ILE A 286 -20.20 19.16 9.94
CA ILE A 286 -21.20 20.11 9.47
C ILE A 286 -22.58 19.57 9.79
N ASP A 287 -23.33 20.31 10.60
CA ASP A 287 -24.72 20.00 10.89
C ASP A 287 -25.62 20.75 9.90
N ILE A 288 -26.51 20.02 9.24
CA ILE A 288 -27.51 20.55 8.32
C ILE A 288 -28.91 20.05 8.70
N ASN A 289 -29.94 20.73 8.21
CA ASN A 289 -31.32 20.34 8.48
C ASN A 289 -31.64 19.03 7.75
N ALA A 290 -32.16 18.04 8.48
CA ALA A 290 -32.52 16.74 7.93
C ALA A 290 -33.71 16.78 6.95
N ASN A 291 -34.42 17.91 6.83
CA ASN A 291 -35.39 18.16 5.76
C ASN A 291 -34.77 18.01 4.35
N ILE A 292 -33.44 18.06 4.26
CA ILE A 292 -32.69 17.73 3.05
C ILE A 292 -32.93 16.31 2.54
N LEU A 293 -33.45 15.41 3.37
CA LEU A 293 -33.87 14.07 2.98
C LEU A 293 -35.16 14.09 2.13
N GLY A 294 -35.83 15.24 1.96
CA GLY A 294 -37.00 15.37 1.08
C GLY A 294 -38.21 14.55 1.52
N GLY A 295 -38.31 14.20 2.81
CA GLY A 295 -39.34 13.30 3.35
C GLY A 295 -39.06 11.81 3.12
N VAL A 296 -37.92 11.47 2.52
CA VAL A 296 -37.44 10.09 2.34
C VAL A 296 -36.78 9.63 3.64
N GLU A 297 -36.96 8.36 4.00
CA GLU A 297 -36.30 7.79 5.16
C GLU A 297 -34.78 7.80 4.99
N PHE A 298 -34.02 8.02 6.07
CA PHE A 298 -32.57 8.14 5.98
C PHE A 298 -31.91 6.92 5.32
N HIS A 299 -32.43 5.71 5.56
CA HIS A 299 -31.93 4.49 4.94
C HIS A 299 -32.20 4.44 3.44
N GLU A 300 -33.36 4.94 3.00
CA GLU A 300 -33.73 5.00 1.58
C GLU A 300 -32.86 6.02 0.84
N ALA A 301 -32.64 7.20 1.43
CA ALA A 301 -31.74 8.20 0.89
C ALA A 301 -30.30 7.67 0.75
N VAL A 302 -29.82 6.92 1.74
CA VAL A 302 -28.51 6.27 1.73
C VAL A 302 -28.46 5.12 0.71
N ALA A 303 -29.54 4.37 0.52
CA ALA A 303 -29.63 3.29 -0.48
C ALA A 303 -29.47 3.81 -1.92
N LEU A 304 -29.84 5.07 -2.20
CA LEU A 304 -29.57 5.71 -3.49
C LEU A 304 -28.06 5.78 -3.80
N LEU A 305 -27.21 5.85 -2.77
CA LEU A 305 -25.75 5.90 -2.92
C LEU A 305 -25.12 4.52 -3.15
N GLU A 306 -25.81 3.42 -2.85
CA GLU A 306 -25.27 2.07 -3.09
C GLU A 306 -25.03 1.78 -4.58
N GLN A 307 -25.76 2.48 -5.46
CA GLN A 307 -25.62 2.38 -6.91
C GLN A 307 -24.31 3.03 -7.43
N GLU A 308 -23.67 3.88 -6.63
CA GLU A 308 -22.54 4.73 -7.03
C GLU A 308 -21.15 4.11 -6.77
N CYS A 309 -21.00 2.78 -6.70
CA CYS A 309 -19.67 2.14 -6.47
C CYS A 309 -18.97 2.54 -5.15
N LEU A 310 -19.72 2.90 -4.11
CA LEU A 310 -19.17 3.34 -2.82
C LEU A 310 -19.00 2.18 -1.86
N THR A 311 -18.01 2.26 -0.96
CA THR A 311 -17.95 1.31 0.17
C THR A 311 -18.73 1.87 1.34
N LEU A 312 -19.92 1.31 1.56
CA LEU A 312 -20.84 1.72 2.61
C LEU A 312 -20.74 0.77 3.81
N LYS A 313 -20.69 1.33 5.02
CA LYS A 313 -20.75 0.56 6.26
C LYS A 313 -21.63 1.29 7.27
N TRP A 314 -22.78 0.72 7.57
CA TRP A 314 -23.58 1.14 8.72
C TRP A 314 -22.78 0.92 10.00
N VAL A 315 -22.67 1.98 10.80
CA VAL A 315 -22.04 1.93 12.13
C VAL A 315 -23.12 1.55 13.16
N ASP A 316 -24.30 2.11 13.00
CA ASP A 316 -25.51 1.89 13.79
C ASP A 316 -26.73 2.35 12.94
N PRO A 317 -27.99 2.16 13.38
CA PRO A 317 -29.18 2.50 12.59
C PRO A 317 -29.32 3.98 12.20
N VAL A 318 -28.57 4.88 12.84
CA VAL A 318 -28.66 6.32 12.56
C VAL A 318 -27.37 6.87 11.95
N ARG A 319 -26.36 6.02 11.72
CA ARG A 319 -25.05 6.46 11.26
C ARG A 319 -24.48 5.53 10.21
N VAL A 320 -24.12 6.11 9.07
CA VAL A 320 -23.45 5.43 7.97
C VAL A 320 -22.08 6.02 7.72
N ARG A 321 -21.09 5.14 7.48
CA ARG A 321 -19.77 5.48 6.97
C ARG A 321 -19.72 5.17 5.47
N ILE A 322 -19.28 6.13 4.67
CA ILE A 322 -19.13 6.02 3.22
C ILE A 322 -17.68 6.31 2.84
N ASP A 323 -16.97 5.32 2.30
CA ASP A 323 -15.66 5.54 1.68
C ASP A 323 -15.85 5.88 0.20
N ALA A 324 -15.58 7.14 -0.13
CA ALA A 324 -15.74 7.70 -1.46
C ALA A 324 -14.39 7.95 -2.17
N SER A 325 -13.33 7.28 -1.70
CA SER A 325 -11.97 7.49 -2.19
C SER A 325 -11.81 7.18 -3.69
N TYR A 326 -12.57 6.21 -4.20
CA TYR A 326 -12.54 5.86 -5.63
C TYR A 326 -13.02 7.01 -6.52
N HIS A 327 -13.95 7.83 -6.04
CA HIS A 327 -14.53 8.93 -6.80
C HIS A 327 -13.65 10.17 -6.86
N VAL A 328 -12.80 10.34 -5.86
CA VAL A 328 -11.89 11.51 -5.77
C VAL A 328 -10.45 11.14 -6.13
N LYS A 329 -10.24 9.94 -6.67
CA LYS A 329 -8.92 9.54 -7.16
C LYS A 329 -8.56 10.39 -8.38
N PRO A 330 -7.29 10.75 -8.50
CA PRO A 330 -6.86 11.69 -9.51
C PRO A 330 -6.68 11.09 -10.91
N VAL A 331 -6.40 9.79 -11.00
CA VAL A 331 -6.21 9.06 -12.26
C VAL A 331 -7.05 7.79 -12.17
N PRO A 332 -7.84 7.44 -13.19
CA PRO A 332 -8.68 6.23 -13.19
C PRO A 332 -7.93 4.94 -12.84
N ASP A 333 -6.66 4.83 -13.19
CA ASP A 333 -5.88 3.60 -13.03
C ASP A 333 -4.95 3.59 -11.80
N GLU A 334 -4.93 4.66 -10.99
CA GLU A 334 -4.06 4.72 -9.81
C GLU A 334 -4.66 3.88 -8.65
N PRO A 335 -3.91 2.91 -8.09
CA PRO A 335 -4.39 2.12 -6.97
C PRO A 335 -4.52 2.98 -5.71
N VAL A 336 -5.71 2.97 -5.10
CA VAL A 336 -5.98 3.67 -3.84
C VAL A 336 -5.33 2.90 -2.68
N ARG A 337 -4.13 3.31 -2.28
CA ARG A 337 -3.40 2.66 -1.17
C ARG A 337 -3.87 3.10 0.22
N GLN A 338 -4.54 4.24 0.31
CA GLN A 338 -5.08 4.82 1.54
C GLN A 338 -6.39 5.58 1.25
N PRO A 339 -7.33 5.66 2.20
CA PRO A 339 -8.56 6.43 2.00
C PRO A 339 -8.24 7.89 1.66
N LEU A 340 -8.83 8.38 0.57
CA LEU A 340 -8.74 9.77 0.11
C LEU A 340 -9.90 10.61 0.65
N LEU A 341 -11.09 10.02 0.77
CA LEU A 341 -12.29 10.67 1.30
C LEU A 341 -13.19 9.63 1.99
N VAL A 342 -13.44 9.85 3.28
CA VAL A 342 -14.37 9.08 4.08
C VAL A 342 -15.40 10.05 4.67
N LEU A 343 -16.67 9.79 4.41
CA LEU A 343 -17.80 10.56 4.91
C LEU A 343 -18.52 9.76 6.00
N PHE A 344 -19.04 10.46 6.99
CA PHE A 344 -20.02 9.92 7.92
C PHE A 344 -21.28 10.77 7.84
N PHE A 345 -22.42 10.15 7.62
CA PHE A 345 -23.73 10.77 7.75
C PHE A 345 -24.39 10.22 9.00
N GLU A 346 -24.82 11.10 9.89
CA GLU A 346 -25.37 10.76 11.20
C GLU A 346 -26.66 11.53 11.44
N LEU A 347 -27.78 10.81 11.62
CA LEU A 347 -29.05 11.40 11.97
C LEU A 347 -29.11 11.67 13.48
N CYS A 348 -29.22 12.94 13.85
CA CYS A 348 -29.20 13.44 15.22
C CYS A 348 -30.56 14.05 15.59
N GLU A 349 -30.75 14.32 16.89
CA GLU A 349 -31.89 15.10 17.41
C GLU A 349 -33.27 14.59 16.94
N ASN A 350 -33.50 13.28 17.06
CA ASN A 350 -34.73 12.59 16.64
C ASN A 350 -35.08 12.82 15.16
N GLY A 351 -34.08 12.83 14.28
CA GLY A 351 -34.32 12.95 12.85
C GLY A 351 -34.34 14.37 12.31
N LYS A 352 -34.09 15.40 13.14
CA LYS A 352 -34.15 16.80 12.71
C LYS A 352 -32.84 17.34 12.14
N VAL A 353 -31.70 16.76 12.54
CA VAL A 353 -30.37 17.22 12.13
C VAL A 353 -29.63 16.09 11.45
N LEU A 354 -29.12 16.34 10.24
CA LEU A 354 -28.19 15.46 9.57
C LEU A 354 -26.77 16.00 9.78
N ARG A 355 -25.96 15.27 10.53
CA ARG A 355 -24.56 15.60 10.77
C ARG A 355 -23.68 14.92 9.72
N VAL A 356 -22.90 15.73 9.00
CA VAL A 356 -21.96 15.27 7.98
C VAL A 356 -20.54 15.43 8.53
N ARG A 357 -19.80 14.32 8.68
CA ARG A 357 -18.37 14.34 9.04
C ARG A 357 -17.54 14.02 7.79
N ILE A 358 -16.71 14.97 7.37
CA ILE A 358 -15.90 14.87 6.15
C ILE A 358 -14.46 14.64 6.57
N ASN A 359 -13.92 13.45 6.30
CA ASN A 359 -12.51 13.11 6.52
C ASN A 359 -11.80 12.92 5.17
N THR A 360 -10.88 13.81 4.81
CA THR A 360 -10.10 13.69 3.58
C THR A 360 -8.63 13.94 3.81
N ASN A 361 -7.78 13.26 3.05
CA ASN A 361 -6.33 13.43 3.13
C ASN A 361 -5.80 14.67 2.38
N ILE A 362 -6.68 15.60 2.02
CA ILE A 362 -6.35 16.85 1.35
C ILE A 362 -6.11 17.94 2.39
N GLN A 363 -5.08 18.76 2.18
CA GLN A 363 -4.85 19.98 2.96
C GLN A 363 -5.51 21.18 2.26
N HIS A 364 -6.25 21.97 3.03
CA HIS A 364 -6.70 23.30 2.61
C HIS A 364 -5.48 24.21 2.42
N LYS A 365 -5.40 24.90 1.28
CA LYS A 365 -4.32 25.88 1.03
C LYS A 365 -4.72 27.27 1.52
N ALA A 366 -6.02 27.56 1.60
CA ALA A 366 -6.56 28.82 2.10
C ALA A 366 -7.67 28.56 3.13
N PRO A 367 -7.79 29.39 4.19
CA PRO A 367 -8.92 29.31 5.14
C PRO A 367 -10.29 29.33 4.47
N MET A 368 -10.44 30.08 3.37
CA MET A 368 -11.69 30.13 2.61
C MET A 368 -12.10 28.80 1.97
N ASP A 369 -11.19 27.85 1.80
CA ASP A 369 -11.57 26.53 1.28
C ASP A 369 -12.53 25.80 2.26
N SER A 370 -12.31 25.92 3.57
CA SER A 370 -13.21 25.32 4.58
C SER A 370 -14.55 26.03 4.62
N GLU A 371 -14.54 27.37 4.61
CA GLU A 371 -15.76 28.19 4.60
C GLU A 371 -16.61 27.93 3.35
N ALA A 372 -15.97 27.82 2.17
CA ALA A 372 -16.65 27.47 0.93
C ALA A 372 -17.28 26.07 1.02
N LEU A 373 -16.58 25.07 1.55
CA LEU A 373 -17.14 23.73 1.75
C LEU A 373 -18.35 23.75 2.70
N ILE A 374 -18.24 24.45 3.83
CA ILE A 374 -19.33 24.58 4.81
C ILE A 374 -20.54 25.25 4.18
N PHE A 375 -20.33 26.36 3.47
CA PHE A 375 -21.38 27.09 2.77
C PHE A 375 -22.07 26.19 1.75
N MET A 376 -21.30 25.52 0.88
CA MET A 376 -21.85 24.65 -0.14
C MET A 376 -22.66 23.49 0.43
N VAL A 377 -22.19 22.86 1.51
CA VAL A 377 -22.90 21.77 2.20
C VAL A 377 -24.22 22.28 2.81
N LYS A 378 -24.21 23.47 3.42
CA LYS A 378 -25.41 24.06 4.03
C LYS A 378 -26.46 24.53 3.02
N CYS A 379 -26.05 24.88 1.80
CA CYS A 379 -26.97 25.31 0.74
C CYS A 379 -27.76 24.17 0.09
N GLN A 380 -27.43 22.91 0.40
CA GLN A 380 -28.04 21.75 -0.26
C GLN A 380 -29.45 21.49 0.29
N LYS A 381 -30.37 21.17 -0.62
CA LYS A 381 -31.78 20.88 -0.34
C LYS A 381 -32.17 19.42 -0.56
N ASP A 382 -31.26 18.63 -1.11
CA ASP A 382 -31.43 17.20 -1.37
C ASP A 382 -30.15 16.44 -1.01
N PHE A 383 -30.30 15.20 -0.50
CA PHE A 383 -29.22 14.34 -0.04
C PHE A 383 -28.24 13.93 -1.14
N LEU A 384 -28.72 13.62 -2.34
CA LEU A 384 -27.84 13.18 -3.44
C LEU A 384 -26.99 14.35 -3.99
N PRO A 385 -27.55 15.55 -4.24
CA PRO A 385 -26.77 16.76 -4.52
C PRO A 385 -25.77 17.10 -3.42
N LEU A 386 -26.13 16.93 -2.14
CA LEU A 386 -25.19 17.10 -1.03
C LEU A 386 -23.96 16.21 -1.17
N PHE A 387 -24.17 14.92 -1.39
CA PHE A 387 -23.08 13.97 -1.56
C PHE A 387 -22.18 14.36 -2.75
N ASN A 388 -22.78 14.68 -3.90
CA ASN A 388 -22.06 15.06 -5.11
C ASN A 388 -21.27 16.37 -4.96
N VAL A 389 -21.83 17.34 -4.25
CA VAL A 389 -21.17 18.63 -3.98
C VAL A 389 -19.91 18.45 -3.14
N ILE A 390 -19.92 17.53 -2.16
CA ILE A 390 -18.73 17.19 -1.39
C ILE A 390 -17.68 16.51 -2.28
N LEU A 391 -18.08 15.56 -3.12
CA LEU A 391 -17.18 14.89 -4.07
C LEU A 391 -16.50 15.89 -5.01
N ASP A 392 -17.29 16.76 -5.62
CA ASP A 392 -16.82 17.72 -6.60
C ASP A 392 -15.91 18.77 -5.97
N PHE A 393 -16.21 19.21 -4.75
CA PHE A 393 -15.30 20.07 -3.99
C PHE A 393 -13.94 19.41 -3.75
N VAL A 394 -13.95 18.17 -3.27
CA VAL A 394 -12.73 17.41 -2.96
C VAL A 394 -11.92 17.15 -4.24
N ARG A 395 -12.58 16.83 -5.37
CA ARG A 395 -11.93 16.72 -6.69
C ARG A 395 -11.29 18.04 -7.12
N TYR A 396 -12.02 19.14 -6.99
CA TYR A 396 -11.57 20.48 -7.34
C TYR A 396 -10.32 20.89 -6.55
N ILE A 397 -10.33 20.75 -5.23
CA ILE A 397 -9.16 21.09 -4.40
C ILE A 397 -7.95 20.20 -4.76
N ARG A 398 -8.16 18.90 -5.06
CA ARG A 398 -7.07 18.01 -5.50
C ARG A 398 -6.46 18.43 -6.83
N ALA A 399 -7.31 18.77 -7.81
CA ALA A 399 -6.86 19.24 -9.11
C ALA A 399 -6.07 20.54 -8.98
N ARG A 400 -6.60 21.51 -8.23
CA ARG A 400 -5.93 22.79 -7.93
C ARG A 400 -4.60 22.58 -7.21
N ASN A 401 -4.54 21.65 -6.25
CA ASN A 401 -3.31 21.36 -5.50
C ASN A 401 -2.18 20.76 -6.36
N ARG A 402 -2.49 20.18 -7.52
CA ARG A 402 -1.52 19.59 -8.46
C ARG A 402 -0.94 20.57 -9.47
N LEU A 403 -1.69 21.60 -9.85
CA LEU A 403 -1.33 22.49 -10.97
C LEU A 403 -0.42 23.65 -10.55
N VAL A 404 -0.28 23.92 -9.25
CA VAL A 404 0.40 25.12 -8.75
C VAL A 404 1.77 24.77 -8.16
N PRO A 405 2.90 25.18 -8.78
CA PRO A 405 4.22 25.16 -8.16
C PRO A 405 4.25 26.07 -6.92
N HIS A 406 5.09 25.73 -5.94
CA HIS A 406 5.30 26.50 -4.73
C HIS A 406 5.95 27.86 -5.03
N ASP A 407 5.15 28.88 -5.34
CA ASP A 407 5.56 30.29 -5.28
C ASP A 407 4.51 31.12 -4.52
N ASP A 408 4.97 31.99 -3.62
CA ASP A 408 4.17 32.67 -2.59
C ASP A 408 3.23 33.75 -3.13
N THR A 409 3.30 34.05 -4.43
CA THR A 409 2.42 35.01 -5.13
C THR A 409 0.97 34.50 -5.35
N THR A 410 0.63 33.27 -4.94
CA THR A 410 -0.63 32.59 -5.31
C THR A 410 -1.84 32.77 -4.39
N ARG A 411 -1.76 33.55 -3.29
CA ARG A 411 -2.91 33.75 -2.37
C ARG A 411 -4.12 34.43 -3.04
N LEU A 412 -3.92 35.44 -3.88
CA LEU A 412 -5.00 36.16 -4.57
C LEU A 412 -5.70 35.30 -5.63
N ASN A 413 -4.94 34.48 -6.36
CA ASN A 413 -5.51 33.58 -7.38
C ASN A 413 -6.40 32.49 -6.74
N SER A 414 -6.07 32.04 -5.52
CA SER A 414 -6.87 31.03 -4.82
C SER A 414 -8.29 31.48 -4.48
N ILE A 415 -8.48 32.78 -4.19
CA ILE A 415 -9.78 33.38 -3.89
C ILE A 415 -10.63 33.45 -5.17
N VAL A 416 -10.04 33.95 -6.26
CA VAL A 416 -10.72 34.07 -7.57
C VAL A 416 -11.16 32.70 -8.08
N ASP A 417 -10.32 31.67 -7.92
CA ASP A 417 -10.65 30.32 -8.36
C ASP A 417 -11.81 29.70 -7.57
N ILE A 418 -11.87 29.91 -6.24
CA ILE A 418 -13.00 29.45 -5.41
C ILE A 418 -14.29 30.18 -5.77
N VAL A 419 -14.22 31.50 -5.96
CA VAL A 419 -15.39 32.31 -6.35
C VAL A 419 -15.91 31.85 -7.72
N ARG A 420 -15.01 31.56 -8.67
CA ARG A 420 -15.40 31.00 -9.97
C ARG A 420 -16.05 29.62 -9.83
N PHE A 421 -15.47 28.73 -9.01
CA PHE A 421 -16.05 27.41 -8.75
C PHE A 421 -17.46 27.49 -8.14
N LEU A 422 -17.70 28.44 -7.23
CA LEU A 422 -19.02 28.69 -6.64
C LEU A 422 -20.00 29.27 -7.66
N HIS A 423 -19.54 30.21 -8.51
CA HIS A 423 -20.34 30.80 -9.57
C HIS A 423 -20.75 29.77 -10.63
N ASP A 424 -19.85 28.86 -11.03
CA ASP A 424 -20.13 27.78 -11.99
C ASP A 424 -21.18 26.77 -11.46
N ARG A 425 -21.57 26.87 -10.19
CA ARG A 425 -22.59 26.05 -9.53
C ARG A 425 -23.85 26.84 -9.15
N ASP A 426 -24.00 28.05 -9.69
CA ASP A 426 -25.10 28.97 -9.40
C ASP A 426 -25.27 29.30 -7.90
N LEU A 427 -24.17 29.32 -7.15
CA LEU A 427 -24.16 29.66 -5.73
C LEU A 427 -23.71 31.11 -5.52
N THR A 428 -24.63 32.00 -5.12
CA THR A 428 -24.32 33.38 -4.74
C THR A 428 -23.94 33.48 -3.26
N ILE A 429 -22.76 34.01 -2.95
CA ILE A 429 -22.29 34.23 -1.57
C ILE A 429 -22.98 35.50 -1.00
N PRO A 430 -23.68 35.44 0.14
CA PRO A 430 -24.12 36.66 0.83
C PRO A 430 -22.90 37.43 1.41
N PRO A 431 -22.97 38.77 1.57
CA PRO A 431 -21.88 39.53 2.17
C PRO A 431 -21.54 39.00 3.56
N ILE A 432 -20.30 38.57 3.75
CA ILE A 432 -19.81 37.94 4.98
C ILE A 432 -19.60 39.05 6.03
N SER A 433 -20.39 39.08 7.10
CA SER A 433 -20.09 39.89 8.29
C SER A 433 -19.00 39.19 9.10
N LEU A 434 -17.88 39.88 9.29
CA LEU A 434 -16.67 39.40 9.97
C LEU A 434 -16.79 39.43 11.50
N GLU A 435 -17.88 38.92 12.05
CA GLU A 435 -18.04 38.73 13.50
C GLU A 435 -18.85 37.46 13.75
N GLU A 436 -18.17 36.32 13.94
CA GLU A 436 -18.67 35.12 14.66
C GLU A 436 -17.66 33.96 14.50
N THR A 437 -17.10 33.45 15.59
CA THR A 437 -16.16 32.31 15.56
C THR A 437 -16.81 30.97 15.95
N ARG A 438 -16.11 29.88 15.62
CA ARG A 438 -16.48 28.45 15.72
C ARG A 438 -17.10 27.98 17.06
N PHE A 439 -16.94 28.69 18.16
CA PHE A 439 -17.29 28.20 19.50
C PHE A 439 -18.74 28.48 19.93
N THR A 440 -19.44 29.40 19.28
CA THR A 440 -20.78 29.85 19.72
C THR A 440 -21.96 29.12 19.07
N LYS A 441 -21.74 28.26 18.06
CA LYS A 441 -22.83 27.80 17.18
C LYS A 441 -23.65 26.57 17.61
N ALA A 442 -23.21 25.72 18.55
CA ALA A 442 -24.06 24.63 19.08
C ALA A 442 -23.44 23.92 20.31
N PRO A 443 -23.90 24.20 21.54
CA PRO A 443 -23.46 23.50 22.75
C PRO A 443 -23.71 21.97 22.72
N ALA A 444 -24.65 21.50 21.89
CA ALA A 444 -24.98 20.09 21.76
C ALA A 444 -23.82 19.26 21.14
N ASN A 445 -22.93 19.88 20.38
CA ASN A 445 -21.92 19.19 19.56
C ASN A 445 -20.72 18.64 20.35
N PHE A 446 -20.72 18.84 21.66
CA PHE A 446 -19.62 18.48 22.57
C PHE A 446 -20.08 17.67 23.78
N LYS A 447 -21.29 17.10 23.74
CA LYS A 447 -21.76 16.15 24.75
C LYS A 447 -21.00 14.82 24.64
N ASP A 448 -20.92 14.10 25.75
CA ASP A 448 -20.31 12.76 25.88
C ASP A 448 -21.00 11.67 25.07
N ASN A 449 -22.27 11.88 24.72
CA ASN A 449 -22.98 11.04 23.75
C ASN A 449 -22.73 11.44 22.28
N VAL A 450 -22.07 12.58 22.03
CA VAL A 450 -21.75 13.11 20.68
C VAL A 450 -20.28 12.89 20.31
N ASN A 451 -19.37 13.00 21.29
CA ASN A 451 -17.94 12.78 21.17
C ASN A 451 -17.45 11.80 22.26
N SER A 452 -16.25 11.24 22.13
CA SER A 452 -15.69 10.37 23.18
C SER A 452 -15.58 11.13 24.52
N ARG A 453 -15.73 10.41 25.64
CA ARG A 453 -15.74 10.97 27.01
C ARG A 453 -14.55 11.90 27.30
N ALA A 454 -13.41 11.69 26.65
CA ALA A 454 -12.22 12.54 26.75
C ALA A 454 -12.42 13.95 26.17
N LEU A 455 -13.13 14.10 25.04
CA LEU A 455 -13.40 15.39 24.39
C LEU A 455 -14.54 16.17 25.06
N ALA A 456 -15.47 15.48 25.72
CA ALA A 456 -16.57 16.11 26.46
C ALA A 456 -16.11 16.73 27.80
N VAL A 457 -15.02 16.23 28.39
CA VAL A 457 -14.43 16.76 29.63
C VAL A 457 -13.83 18.16 29.42
N GLU A 458 -13.33 18.46 28.23
CA GLU A 458 -12.76 19.77 27.88
C GLU A 458 -13.81 20.90 27.88
N LYS A 459 -15.08 20.61 27.55
CA LYS A 459 -16.18 21.61 27.62
C LYS A 459 -16.61 21.96 29.04
N LYS A 460 -16.59 20.99 29.98
CA LYS A 460 -16.90 21.27 31.41
C LYS A 460 -15.94 22.28 32.04
N ARG A 461 -14.75 22.46 31.44
CA ARG A 461 -13.78 23.50 31.81
C ARG A 461 -14.04 24.86 31.15
N VAL A 462 -14.66 24.90 29.97
CA VAL A 462 -14.94 26.13 29.20
C VAL A 462 -16.26 26.80 29.62
N GLN A 463 -17.24 26.03 30.12
CA GLN A 463 -18.59 26.49 30.45
C GLN A 463 -18.77 27.30 31.76
N ARG A 464 -17.70 27.81 32.38
CA ARG A 464 -17.79 28.55 33.67
C ARG A 464 -17.46 30.03 33.60
N CYS A 465 -17.36 30.60 32.42
CA CYS A 465 -17.35 32.05 32.26
C CYS A 465 -18.37 32.41 31.17
N ASP A 466 -19.50 32.98 31.56
CA ASP A 466 -20.45 33.55 30.62
C ASP A 466 -19.89 34.89 30.09
N GLU A 467 -19.86 35.02 28.76
CA GLU A 467 -19.25 36.14 28.02
C GLU A 467 -20.08 37.44 28.10
N TYR A 468 -21.35 37.37 28.51
CA TYR A 468 -22.25 38.53 28.51
C TYR A 468 -22.04 39.46 29.73
N GLU A 469 -21.75 38.94 30.92
CA GLU A 469 -21.39 39.75 32.10
C GLU A 469 -19.96 40.33 32.01
N MET A 470 -19.08 39.68 31.23
CA MET A 470 -17.71 40.14 31.06
C MET A 470 -17.60 41.31 30.06
N GLN A 471 -18.46 41.36 29.05
CA GLN A 471 -18.51 42.47 28.09
C GLN A 471 -19.16 43.73 28.69
N ASP A 472 -20.16 43.59 29.55
CA ASP A 472 -20.76 44.72 30.29
C ASP A 472 -19.77 45.28 31.34
N TRP A 473 -19.06 44.40 32.06
CA TRP A 473 -18.00 44.78 32.99
C TRP A 473 -16.76 45.40 32.32
N LEU A 474 -16.32 44.90 31.16
CA LEU A 474 -15.18 45.45 30.43
C LEU A 474 -15.49 46.84 29.84
N THR A 475 -16.74 47.12 29.48
CA THR A 475 -17.13 48.44 28.97
C THR A 475 -17.13 49.48 30.10
N ASP A 476 -17.59 49.10 31.29
CA ASP A 476 -17.64 49.96 32.48
C ASP A 476 -16.24 50.24 33.08
N VAL A 477 -15.29 49.30 32.93
CA VAL A 477 -13.90 49.40 33.43
C VAL A 477 -12.98 50.25 32.55
N TYR A 478 -13.27 50.41 31.25
CA TYR A 478 -12.38 51.14 30.33
C TYR A 478 -12.81 52.59 30.03
N ASP A 479 -14.01 53.03 30.42
CA ASP A 479 -14.51 54.40 30.19
C ASP A 479 -14.44 55.35 31.41
N THR A 480 -14.02 54.90 32.60
CA THR A 480 -13.69 55.79 33.71
C THR A 480 -12.19 55.99 33.84
N GLY A 481 -11.74 57.20 33.52
CA GLY A 481 -10.34 57.55 33.32
C GLY A 481 -9.48 57.76 34.56
N ALA A 482 -8.32 58.35 34.25
CA ALA A 482 -7.41 59.14 35.08
C ALA A 482 -6.27 58.41 35.83
N SER A 483 -5.05 58.73 35.37
CA SER A 483 -3.88 59.15 36.15
C SER A 483 -3.91 58.92 37.68
N VAL A 484 -3.05 58.03 38.21
CA VAL A 484 -2.46 58.18 39.56
C VAL A 484 -1.05 57.54 39.63
N SER A 485 -0.18 58.27 40.34
CA SER A 485 1.19 58.06 40.86
C SER A 485 1.59 56.66 41.38
N PRO A 486 2.90 56.30 41.36
CA PRO A 486 3.41 55.04 41.85
C PRO A 486 3.82 55.13 43.33
N GLU A 487 3.04 54.54 44.24
CA GLU A 487 3.55 54.04 45.51
C GLU A 487 2.47 53.22 46.23
N MET A 488 2.56 51.89 46.17
CA MET A 488 2.07 51.03 47.26
C MET A 488 2.69 49.63 47.20
N ARG A 489 3.15 49.20 48.37
CA ARG A 489 3.87 47.96 48.67
C ARG A 489 3.05 46.74 48.22
N LYS A 490 3.59 45.91 47.31
CA LYS A 490 2.97 44.65 46.87
C LYS A 490 3.11 43.60 47.97
N SER A 491 2.01 43.27 48.65
CA SER A 491 1.87 41.94 49.25
C SER A 491 1.78 40.93 48.10
N PHE A 492 2.71 39.98 48.04
CA PHE A 492 2.70 38.96 47.00
C PHE A 492 1.48 38.05 47.20
N SER A 493 0.42 38.31 46.44
CA SER A 493 -0.72 37.43 46.35
C SER A 493 -0.27 36.10 45.74
N SER A 494 -0.60 34.99 46.41
CA SER A 494 -0.34 33.63 45.92
C SER A 494 -1.38 33.13 44.91
N THR A 495 -2.24 34.01 44.38
CA THR A 495 -3.31 33.67 43.42
C THR A 495 -3.07 34.25 42.04
N CYS A 496 -3.42 33.48 41.01
CA CYS A 496 -3.29 33.87 39.61
C CYS A 496 -4.14 35.10 39.30
N CYS A 497 -3.59 36.16 38.72
CA CYS A 497 -4.31 37.39 38.36
C CYS A 497 -5.38 37.17 37.28
N ARG A 498 -5.39 36.01 36.59
CA ARG A 498 -6.36 35.68 35.54
C ARG A 498 -7.47 34.75 36.04
N CYS A 499 -7.12 33.65 36.72
CA CYS A 499 -8.10 32.66 37.18
C CYS A 499 -8.34 32.70 38.69
N MET A 500 -7.63 33.55 39.42
CA MET A 500 -7.71 33.74 40.88
C MET A 500 -7.42 32.48 41.72
N LEU A 501 -6.96 31.39 41.10
CA LEU A 501 -6.61 30.16 41.81
C LEU A 501 -5.22 30.27 42.42
N ARG A 502 -5.06 29.72 43.63
CA ARG A 502 -3.73 29.48 44.23
C ARG A 502 -3.07 28.32 43.52
N MET A 503 -2.00 28.60 42.79
CA MET A 503 -1.23 27.60 42.04
C MET A 503 0.24 27.70 42.45
N LYS A 504 0.95 26.57 42.42
CA LYS A 504 2.38 26.54 42.74
C LYS A 504 3.25 27.13 41.62
N ASP A 505 2.80 27.01 40.36
CA ASP A 505 3.54 27.42 39.17
C ASP A 505 2.97 28.73 38.62
N MET A 506 3.51 29.84 39.12
CA MET A 506 3.04 31.20 38.86
C MET A 506 4.16 32.03 38.23
N PHE A 507 3.80 32.90 37.29
CA PHE A 507 4.69 33.66 36.43
C PHE A 507 4.43 35.16 36.62
N GLU A 508 5.45 36.02 36.63
CA GLU A 508 5.22 37.46 36.70
C GLU A 508 4.67 37.98 35.37
N ALA A 509 3.56 38.71 35.42
CA ALA A 509 2.95 39.43 34.32
C ALA A 509 2.72 40.91 34.74
N PRO A 510 2.51 41.84 33.79
CA PRO A 510 2.31 43.26 34.10
C PRO A 510 1.19 43.51 35.14
N ASN A 511 0.18 42.65 35.14
CA ASN A 511 -1.01 42.79 35.99
C ASN A 511 -0.97 41.90 37.26
N GLY A 512 0.17 41.28 37.59
CA GLY A 512 0.34 40.39 38.73
C GLY A 512 0.87 39.00 38.36
N MET A 513 0.74 38.03 39.27
CA MET A 513 1.23 36.66 39.01
C MET A 513 0.21 35.87 38.19
N ILE A 514 0.58 35.27 37.07
CA ILE A 514 -0.31 34.45 36.20
C ILE A 514 0.09 32.97 36.28
N CYS A 515 -0.85 32.02 36.33
CA CYS A 515 -0.51 30.59 36.34
C CYS A 515 -0.15 30.07 34.94
N ARG A 516 0.56 28.94 34.89
CA ARG A 516 1.04 28.29 33.65
C ARG A 516 -0.05 28.15 32.58
N GLU A 517 -1.24 27.71 32.97
CA GLU A 517 -2.34 27.42 32.06
C GLU A 517 -2.90 28.71 31.45
N CYS A 518 -3.04 29.76 32.25
CA CYS A 518 -3.50 31.06 31.77
C CYS A 518 -2.47 31.73 30.86
N ALA A 519 -1.17 31.59 31.18
CA ALA A 519 -0.09 32.05 30.31
C ALA A 519 -0.10 31.34 28.95
N ALA A 520 -0.21 30.00 28.93
CA ALA A 520 -0.29 29.22 27.70
C ALA A 520 -1.53 29.58 26.87
N GLY A 521 -2.67 29.79 27.52
CA GLY A 521 -3.89 30.27 26.86
C GLY A 521 -3.72 31.64 26.21
N ASP A 522 -3.00 32.56 26.85
CA ASP A 522 -2.70 33.88 26.28
C ASP A 522 -1.77 33.79 25.06
N VAL A 523 -0.76 32.91 25.08
CA VAL A 523 0.12 32.67 23.91
C VAL A 523 -0.65 32.09 22.73
N ILE A 524 -1.47 31.05 22.97
CA ILE A 524 -2.27 30.41 21.92
C ILE A 524 -3.23 31.42 21.28
N ARG A 525 -3.88 32.25 22.11
CA ARG A 525 -4.75 33.32 21.60
C ARG A 525 -3.99 34.31 20.73
N GLN A 526 -2.84 34.78 21.16
CA GLN A 526 -2.04 35.73 20.38
C GLN A 526 -1.61 35.16 19.02
N VAL A 527 -1.22 33.88 18.96
CA VAL A 527 -0.90 33.18 17.71
C VAL A 527 -2.13 33.02 16.82
N ALA A 528 -3.27 32.62 17.40
CA ALA A 528 -4.52 32.50 16.65
C ALA A 528 -5.00 33.83 16.05
N TYR A 529 -4.67 34.95 16.70
CA TYR A 529 -4.95 36.30 16.21
C TYR A 529 -3.85 36.92 15.34
N ASN A 530 -2.85 36.13 14.90
CA ASN A 530 -1.71 36.63 14.11
C ASN A 530 -0.97 37.82 14.74
N LYS A 531 -0.96 37.94 16.08
CA LYS A 531 -0.18 38.98 16.77
C LYS A 531 1.28 38.54 16.86
N PHE A 532 2.06 38.89 15.82
CA PHE A 532 3.48 38.57 15.73
C PHE A 532 4.37 39.68 16.32
N ALA A 533 4.36 39.71 17.64
CA ALA A 533 5.51 39.47 18.51
C ALA A 533 4.85 38.99 19.81
N VAL A 534 4.81 37.67 20.04
CA VAL A 534 3.95 37.11 21.10
C VAL A 534 4.46 37.60 22.46
N ASP A 535 3.59 38.31 23.16
CA ASP A 535 3.85 38.87 24.47
C ASP A 535 3.69 37.74 25.50
N MET A 536 4.84 37.22 25.94
CA MET A 536 4.89 36.18 26.97
C MET A 536 5.11 36.84 28.34
N PRO A 537 4.50 36.31 29.42
CA PRO A 537 4.77 36.77 30.79
C PRO A 537 6.27 36.89 31.05
N ALA A 538 6.69 37.84 31.87
CA ALA A 538 8.10 38.20 32.04
C ALA A 538 8.99 37.01 32.45
N SER A 539 8.46 36.05 33.21
CA SER A 539 9.21 34.82 33.55
C SER A 539 9.23 33.74 32.46
N TYR A 540 8.39 33.83 31.41
CA TYR A 540 8.55 33.08 30.16
C TYR A 540 9.61 33.70 29.25
N GLN A 541 10.12 34.90 29.55
CA GLN A 541 11.34 35.39 28.90
C GLN A 541 12.57 34.56 29.29
N TYR A 542 12.51 33.69 30.30
CA TYR A 542 13.51 32.63 30.48
C TYR A 542 13.43 31.53 29.40
N LEU A 543 12.27 31.34 28.76
CA LEU A 543 12.12 30.46 27.59
C LEU A 543 12.39 31.19 26.26
N ARG A 544 12.75 32.48 26.29
CA ARG A 544 13.27 33.20 25.12
C ARG A 544 14.74 32.82 24.91
N ARG A 545 15.00 31.87 24.01
CA ARG A 545 15.39 32.17 22.61
C ARG A 545 15.88 30.97 21.77
N ASN A 546 16.24 29.81 22.32
CA ASN A 546 16.94 28.77 21.53
C ASN A 546 16.47 27.30 21.72
N GLU A 547 15.40 27.03 22.48
CA GLU A 547 15.15 25.68 23.03
C GLU A 547 14.15 24.78 22.28
N MET A 548 13.42 25.21 21.25
CA MET A 548 12.47 24.32 20.54
C MET A 548 12.64 24.42 19.03
N VAL A 549 12.84 23.28 18.36
CA VAL A 549 13.08 23.18 16.91
C VAL A 549 12.03 22.24 16.30
N PHE A 550 11.53 22.60 15.12
CA PHE A 550 10.67 21.74 14.31
C PHE A 550 11.52 20.99 13.28
N SER A 551 11.29 19.69 13.12
CA SER A 551 11.88 18.89 12.04
C SER A 551 10.79 18.18 11.25
N LYS A 552 10.88 18.25 9.92
CA LYS A 552 9.91 17.63 9.03
C LYS A 552 10.30 16.18 8.75
N CYS A 553 9.37 15.24 8.95
CA CYS A 553 9.60 13.84 8.63
C CYS A 553 9.84 13.66 7.12
N PRO A 554 10.97 13.06 6.69
CA PRO A 554 11.27 12.87 5.27
C PRO A 554 10.35 11.84 4.60
N SER A 555 9.65 11.00 5.37
CA SER A 555 8.79 9.94 4.83
C SER A 555 7.33 10.38 4.64
N CYS A 556 6.73 11.09 5.60
CA CYS A 556 5.31 11.46 5.59
C CYS A 556 5.06 12.98 5.68
N ALA A 557 6.12 13.79 5.72
CA ALA A 557 6.06 15.25 5.81
C ALA A 557 5.46 15.84 7.11
N LEU A 558 5.19 15.03 8.14
CA LEU A 558 4.74 15.50 9.47
C LEU A 558 5.83 16.34 10.15
N ASN A 559 5.46 17.51 10.70
CA ASN A 559 6.35 18.32 11.53
C ASN A 559 6.39 17.79 12.96
N VAL A 560 7.57 17.41 13.43
CA VAL A 560 7.83 16.95 14.80
C VAL A 560 8.50 18.07 15.59
N MET A 561 7.88 18.48 16.69
CA MET A 561 8.39 19.51 17.62
C MET A 561 9.32 18.84 18.63
N ILE A 562 10.54 19.38 18.80
CA ILE A 562 11.58 18.78 19.64
C ILE A 562 12.20 19.85 20.52
N ARG A 563 12.50 19.50 21.76
CA ARG A 563 13.34 20.35 22.62
C ARG A 563 14.78 20.28 22.16
N ASN A 564 15.38 21.44 21.97
CA ASN A 564 16.80 21.63 21.74
C ASN A 564 17.52 21.45 23.08
N ASP A 565 17.46 20.22 23.60
CA ASP A 565 18.25 19.89 24.78
C ASP A 565 19.73 19.89 24.35
N ASP A 566 20.58 20.66 25.03
CA ASP A 566 22.00 20.88 24.72
C ASP A 566 22.88 19.61 24.83
N ASN A 567 22.30 18.44 25.08
CA ASN A 567 23.01 17.16 25.03
C ASN A 567 23.27 16.75 23.57
N ALA A 568 24.39 17.26 23.06
CA ALA A 568 24.71 17.47 21.65
C ALA A 568 24.72 16.23 20.73
N ASP A 569 24.77 14.98 21.22
CA ASP A 569 25.08 13.83 20.34
C ASP A 569 24.10 12.66 20.33
N VAL A 570 23.41 12.36 21.42
CA VAL A 570 22.51 11.19 21.47
C VAL A 570 21.10 11.51 20.94
N GLY A 571 20.68 12.78 21.01
CA GLY A 571 19.34 13.24 20.62
C GLY A 571 19.17 13.63 19.14
N LYS A 572 20.14 13.33 18.27
CA LYS A 572 20.07 13.73 16.85
C LYS A 572 19.09 12.89 16.02
N SER A 573 18.66 11.72 16.51
CA SER A 573 17.67 10.88 15.82
C SER A 573 16.25 11.21 16.26
N LEU A 574 15.36 11.33 15.29
CA LEU A 574 13.93 11.57 15.48
C LEU A 574 13.14 10.34 15.05
N ILE A 575 11.99 10.14 15.65
CA ILE A 575 11.03 9.10 15.28
C ILE A 575 9.72 9.80 14.92
N CYS A 576 9.15 9.47 13.76
CA CYS A 576 7.87 10.00 13.36
C CYS A 576 6.79 9.31 14.19
N PRO A 577 5.94 10.03 14.95
CA PRO A 577 4.86 9.41 15.68
C PRO A 577 3.77 8.81 14.75
N ASP A 578 3.72 9.24 13.49
CA ASP A 578 2.72 8.79 12.53
C ASP A 578 3.20 7.57 11.71
N CYS A 579 4.32 7.72 10.99
CA CYS A 579 4.80 6.67 10.09
C CYS A 579 5.94 5.80 10.67
N SER A 580 6.34 6.05 11.92
CA SER A 580 7.47 5.37 12.60
C SER A 580 8.79 5.41 11.83
N ALA A 581 8.97 6.36 10.91
CA ALA A 581 10.25 6.56 10.22
C ALA A 581 11.24 7.21 11.17
N HIS A 582 12.49 6.78 11.12
CA HIS A 582 13.57 7.39 11.90
C HIS A 582 14.44 8.24 10.97
N TRP A 583 14.85 9.44 11.41
CA TRP A 583 15.78 10.28 10.64
C TRP A 583 16.67 11.13 11.54
N CYS A 584 17.81 11.55 11.00
CA CYS A 584 18.66 12.54 11.63
C CYS A 584 18.06 13.94 11.50
N ARG A 585 17.87 14.63 12.64
CA ARG A 585 17.29 15.98 12.71
C ARG A 585 18.04 17.03 11.88
N LEU A 586 19.35 16.84 11.71
CA LEU A 586 20.24 17.82 11.08
C LEU A 586 20.27 17.67 9.55
N CYS A 587 20.34 16.44 9.03
CA CYS A 587 20.49 16.19 7.58
C CYS A 587 19.28 15.53 6.93
N SER A 588 18.22 15.24 7.69
CA SER A 588 17.01 14.53 7.24
C SER A 588 17.24 13.15 6.60
N SER A 589 18.44 12.58 6.76
CA SER A 589 18.79 11.24 6.28
C SER A 589 18.47 10.18 7.32
N GLU A 590 18.69 8.88 7.02
CA GLU A 590 18.55 7.83 8.04
C GLU A 590 19.46 8.13 9.26
N PRO A 591 19.08 7.69 10.47
CA PRO A 591 19.94 7.88 11.63
C PRO A 591 21.30 7.26 11.34
N HIS A 592 22.36 7.92 11.77
CA HIS A 592 23.71 7.55 11.35
C HIS A 592 24.72 7.62 12.50
N TRP A 593 24.25 7.59 13.74
CA TRP A 593 25.12 7.45 14.91
C TRP A 593 26.01 6.21 14.75
N PRO A 594 27.32 6.30 14.97
CA PRO A 594 28.04 7.37 15.67
C PRO A 594 28.62 8.48 14.76
N MET A 595 28.38 8.45 13.45
CA MET A 595 28.88 9.48 12.53
C MET A 595 28.13 10.81 12.70
N ASN A 596 28.82 11.92 12.53
CA ASN A 596 28.18 13.21 12.27
C ASN A 596 27.61 13.27 10.84
N CYS A 597 26.87 14.32 10.50
CA CYS A 597 26.20 14.42 9.20
C CYS A 597 27.16 14.50 8.02
N ASP A 598 28.33 15.09 8.19
CA ASP A 598 29.32 15.25 7.12
C ASP A 598 30.09 13.95 6.89
N GLU A 599 30.45 13.25 7.96
CA GLU A 599 31.00 11.89 7.90
C GLU A 599 30.03 10.93 7.23
N TYR A 600 28.75 10.97 7.63
CA TYR A 600 27.73 10.13 7.02
C TYR A 600 27.54 10.45 5.53
N ARG A 601 27.56 11.72 5.15
CA ARG A 601 27.54 12.15 3.75
C ARG A 601 28.75 11.61 2.97
N LYS A 602 29.97 11.76 3.52
CA LYS A 602 31.21 11.22 2.95
C LYS A 602 31.17 9.70 2.82
N TRP A 603 30.63 9.00 3.83
CA TRP A 603 30.41 7.57 3.79
C TRP A 603 29.44 7.20 2.67
N ASN A 604 28.26 7.82 2.61
CA ASN A 604 27.26 7.55 1.59
C ASN A 604 27.79 7.78 0.18
N GLU A 605 28.56 8.83 -0.07
CA GLU A 605 29.17 9.05 -1.38
C GLU A 605 30.14 7.93 -1.77
N LYS A 606 30.98 7.48 -0.82
CA LYS A 606 31.92 6.36 -1.06
C LYS A 606 31.19 5.03 -1.20
N TRP A 607 30.17 4.80 -0.38
CA TRP A 607 29.33 3.61 -0.37
C TRP A 607 28.55 3.50 -1.68
N ASP A 608 27.87 4.57 -2.10
CA ASP A 608 27.15 4.63 -3.37
C ASP A 608 28.09 4.40 -4.54
N LYS A 609 29.25 5.05 -4.56
CA LYS A 609 30.26 4.81 -5.61
C LYS A 609 30.72 3.35 -5.59
N GLN A 610 30.88 2.73 -4.42
CA GLN A 610 31.29 1.33 -4.31
C GLN A 610 30.17 0.33 -4.67
N CYS A 611 28.91 0.59 -4.29
CA CYS A 611 27.75 -0.26 -4.59
C CYS A 611 27.25 -0.11 -6.02
N ARG A 612 27.39 1.09 -6.62
CA ARG A 612 27.10 1.33 -8.04
C ARG A 612 28.15 0.71 -8.96
N LEU A 613 29.32 0.33 -8.45
CA LEU A 613 30.23 -0.53 -9.18
C LEU A 613 29.66 -1.95 -9.15
N PRO A 614 29.18 -2.49 -10.28
CA PRO A 614 28.59 -3.82 -10.30
C PRO A 614 29.62 -4.80 -9.71
N SER A 615 29.17 -5.57 -8.70
CA SER A 615 29.92 -6.65 -8.08
C SER A 615 30.22 -7.73 -9.12
N GLY A 616 31.18 -7.49 -10.01
CA GLY A 616 31.71 -8.48 -10.96
C GLY A 616 30.74 -9.05 -11.99
N THR A 617 29.51 -8.56 -12.13
CA THR A 617 28.59 -9.07 -13.15
C THR A 617 27.85 -7.95 -13.89
N ALA A 618 28.56 -7.27 -14.79
CA ALA A 618 27.92 -6.80 -16.03
C ALA A 618 27.40 -7.99 -16.86
N HIS A 619 27.86 -9.22 -16.53
CA HIS A 619 27.34 -10.45 -17.06
C HIS A 619 25.82 -10.53 -16.88
N ASN A 620 25.08 -10.55 -18.00
CA ASN A 620 23.62 -10.49 -18.09
C ASN A 620 22.95 -9.13 -17.88
N THR A 621 23.68 -8.05 -17.66
CA THR A 621 23.08 -6.71 -17.70
C THR A 621 22.71 -6.40 -19.15
N LEU A 622 21.46 -5.99 -19.36
CA LEU A 622 20.97 -5.57 -20.67
C LEU A 622 21.35 -4.11 -20.91
N CYS A 623 21.96 -3.81 -22.05
CA CYS A 623 22.11 -2.42 -22.48
C CYS A 623 20.72 -1.77 -22.57
N SER A 624 20.51 -0.64 -21.89
CA SER A 624 19.21 0.06 -21.87
C SER A 624 18.75 0.50 -23.27
N ARG A 625 19.68 0.67 -24.21
CA ARG A 625 19.41 1.09 -25.60
C ARG A 625 19.19 -0.08 -26.55
N CYS A 626 20.11 -1.05 -26.62
CA CYS A 626 20.03 -2.14 -27.61
C CYS A 626 19.60 -3.49 -27.02
N ARG A 627 19.42 -3.59 -25.70
CA ARG A 627 19.07 -4.81 -24.96
C ARG A 627 20.04 -6.00 -25.12
N CYS A 628 21.23 -5.80 -25.69
CA CYS A 628 22.28 -6.82 -25.72
C CYS A 628 22.83 -7.10 -24.31
N ARG A 629 23.22 -8.35 -24.04
CA ARG A 629 23.88 -8.75 -22.79
C ARG A 629 25.40 -8.61 -22.92
N PHE A 630 26.03 -8.05 -21.91
CA PHE A 630 27.48 -8.13 -21.77
C PHE A 630 27.88 -9.52 -21.26
N ASP A 631 28.96 -10.08 -21.79
CA ASP A 631 29.53 -11.32 -21.29
C ASP A 631 30.65 -11.06 -20.27
N LYS A 632 31.27 -12.13 -19.72
CA LYS A 632 32.33 -12.00 -18.69
C LYS A 632 33.59 -11.31 -19.21
N THR A 633 33.75 -11.20 -20.54
CA THR A 633 34.90 -10.58 -21.20
C THR A 633 34.66 -9.14 -21.62
N GLY A 634 33.48 -8.57 -21.30
CA GLY A 634 33.11 -7.21 -21.68
C GLY A 634 32.71 -7.06 -23.15
N ALA A 635 32.62 -8.16 -23.90
CA ALA A 635 32.11 -8.13 -25.26
C ALA A 635 30.58 -8.00 -25.21
N MET A 636 30.03 -7.08 -26.01
CA MET A 636 28.60 -7.13 -26.32
C MET A 636 28.36 -8.34 -27.19
N CYS A 637 27.66 -9.32 -26.63
CA CYS A 637 27.30 -10.53 -27.33
C CYS A 637 26.00 -10.24 -28.11
N TYR A 638 26.10 -10.06 -29.44
CA TYR A 638 24.91 -10.05 -30.32
C TYR A 638 24.14 -11.38 -30.23
N ASP A 639 24.85 -12.44 -29.85
CA ASP A 639 24.42 -13.82 -29.88
C ASP A 639 23.40 -14.21 -28.82
N TYR A 640 23.07 -13.37 -27.83
CA TYR A 640 22.01 -13.76 -26.89
C TYR A 640 20.60 -13.58 -27.45
N ILE A 641 20.44 -12.83 -28.55
CA ILE A 641 19.16 -12.71 -29.24
C ILE A 641 19.06 -13.71 -30.40
N ASN A 642 20.19 -14.16 -30.98
CA ASN A 642 20.20 -14.99 -32.20
C ASN A 642 21.06 -16.28 -32.19
N SER A 643 21.73 -16.69 -31.09
CA SER A 643 22.60 -17.88 -31.08
C SER A 643 21.99 -19.09 -30.33
N PRO A 644 21.81 -20.25 -31.00
CA PRO A 644 20.91 -21.34 -30.58
C PRO A 644 21.58 -22.42 -29.73
N PHE A 645 22.67 -22.13 -29.02
CA PHE A 645 23.36 -23.18 -28.28
C PHE A 645 22.73 -23.42 -26.90
N VAL A 646 22.05 -24.57 -26.76
CA VAL A 646 21.73 -25.18 -25.46
C VAL A 646 22.97 -25.20 -24.55
N PRO A 647 22.83 -25.11 -23.21
CA PRO A 647 23.98 -25.05 -22.29
C PRO A 647 25.08 -26.11 -22.56
N ILE A 648 24.69 -27.29 -23.05
CA ILE A 648 25.60 -28.39 -23.44
C ILE A 648 26.41 -28.04 -24.69
N ALA A 649 25.79 -27.50 -25.74
CA ALA A 649 26.50 -27.10 -26.96
C ALA A 649 27.40 -25.88 -26.73
N ARG A 650 27.05 -24.98 -25.79
CA ARG A 650 27.95 -23.92 -25.31
C ARG A 650 29.18 -24.48 -24.58
N LYS A 651 29.05 -25.64 -23.94
CA LYS A 651 30.17 -26.34 -23.28
C LYS A 651 31.08 -27.01 -24.32
N MET A 652 30.50 -27.62 -25.35
CA MET A 652 31.23 -28.21 -26.49
C MET A 652 31.97 -27.15 -27.32
N HIS A 653 31.31 -26.05 -27.69
CA HIS A 653 31.95 -24.97 -28.45
C HIS A 653 33.10 -24.28 -27.69
N ARG A 654 33.08 -24.30 -26.33
CA ARG A 654 34.21 -23.88 -25.50
C ARG A 654 35.33 -24.91 -25.45
N ALA A 655 34.99 -26.20 -25.47
CA ALA A 655 35.97 -27.29 -25.54
C ALA A 655 36.70 -27.32 -26.89
N GLU A 656 36.04 -26.87 -27.97
CA GLU A 656 36.63 -26.75 -29.32
C GLU A 656 37.56 -25.53 -29.49
N GLY A 657 37.72 -24.66 -28.48
CA GLY A 657 38.65 -23.52 -28.54
C GLY A 657 38.28 -22.40 -29.53
N ARG A 658 37.09 -22.43 -30.13
CA ARG A 658 36.66 -21.40 -31.10
C ARG A 658 36.41 -20.05 -30.41
N PRO A 659 36.93 -18.93 -30.96
CA PRO A 659 36.75 -17.60 -30.37
C PRO A 659 35.27 -17.15 -30.43
N LYS A 660 34.83 -16.41 -29.41
CA LYS A 660 33.46 -15.87 -29.35
C LYS A 660 33.27 -14.79 -30.42
N GLN A 661 32.18 -14.85 -31.17
CA GLN A 661 31.80 -13.80 -32.11
C GLN A 661 31.09 -12.65 -31.37
N GLY A 662 31.62 -11.43 -31.52
CA GLY A 662 31.07 -10.24 -30.89
C GLY A 662 31.97 -9.03 -31.16
N TYR A 663 31.39 -7.83 -31.16
CA TYR A 663 32.19 -6.61 -31.27
C TYR A 663 32.89 -6.39 -29.94
N LYS A 664 34.21 -6.19 -30.01
CA LYS A 664 34.98 -5.74 -28.87
C LYS A 664 34.52 -4.32 -28.56
N VAL A 665 33.62 -4.19 -27.60
CA VAL A 665 33.26 -2.88 -27.07
C VAL A 665 34.46 -2.41 -26.27
N THR A 666 34.90 -1.18 -26.51
CA THR A 666 35.79 -0.50 -25.58
C THR A 666 35.01 -0.32 -24.30
N VAL A 667 35.11 -1.31 -23.41
CA VAL A 667 34.66 -1.15 -22.05
C VAL A 667 35.71 -0.26 -21.43
N ASP A 668 35.34 1.00 -21.20
CA ASP A 668 36.08 1.79 -20.22
C ASP A 668 35.99 1.00 -18.93
N THR A 669 37.07 0.27 -18.63
CA THR A 669 37.28 -0.29 -17.30
C THR A 669 37.36 0.91 -16.41
N VAL A 670 36.21 1.32 -15.87
CA VAL A 670 36.15 2.19 -14.71
C VAL A 670 37.01 1.44 -13.69
N PRO A 671 38.20 1.95 -13.35
CA PRO A 671 39.06 1.28 -12.41
C PRO A 671 38.19 0.95 -11.21
N ARG A 672 38.23 -0.29 -10.71
CA ARG A 672 37.55 -0.59 -9.45
C ARG A 672 38.23 0.25 -8.41
N VAL A 673 37.70 1.45 -8.18
CA VAL A 673 38.17 2.31 -7.13
C VAL A 673 37.72 1.61 -5.88
N LYS A 674 38.64 0.87 -5.26
CA LYS A 674 38.45 0.29 -3.93
C LYS A 674 38.42 1.47 -2.97
N LEU A 675 37.27 2.13 -2.92
CA LEU A 675 37.08 3.29 -2.07
C LEU A 675 37.08 2.85 -0.62
N ILE A 676 36.39 1.75 -0.30
CA ILE A 676 36.28 1.20 1.05
C ILE A 676 37.11 -0.08 1.15
N ALA A 677 37.91 -0.18 2.21
CA ALA A 677 38.69 -1.38 2.46
C ALA A 677 37.77 -2.60 2.67
N LYS A 678 38.22 -3.76 2.16
CA LYS A 678 37.36 -4.94 1.90
C LYS A 678 36.64 -5.41 3.15
N GLU A 679 37.34 -5.42 4.28
CA GLU A 679 36.86 -5.86 5.57
C GLU A 679 35.69 -5.01 6.11
N PHE A 680 35.74 -3.68 5.95
CA PHE A 680 34.63 -2.81 6.35
C PHE A 680 33.44 -2.97 5.41
N ALA A 681 33.72 -3.06 4.10
CA ALA A 681 32.68 -3.22 3.09
C ALA A 681 31.87 -4.52 3.26
N ILE A 682 32.54 -5.64 3.59
CA ILE A 682 31.87 -6.92 3.82
C ILE A 682 30.91 -6.82 5.01
N THR A 683 31.37 -6.31 6.15
CA THR A 683 30.54 -6.21 7.36
C THR A 683 29.34 -5.29 7.15
N CYS A 684 29.53 -4.10 6.56
CA CYS A 684 28.42 -3.20 6.22
C CYS A 684 27.44 -3.85 5.22
N THR A 685 27.95 -4.60 4.22
CA THR A 685 27.09 -5.28 3.24
C THR A 685 26.24 -6.36 3.89
N VAL A 686 26.82 -7.15 4.79
CA VAL A 686 26.09 -8.20 5.53
C VAL A 686 24.98 -7.58 6.38
N ALA A 687 25.32 -6.56 7.18
CA ALA A 687 24.34 -5.87 8.02
C ALA A 687 23.22 -5.21 7.20
N ARG A 688 23.57 -4.49 6.13
CA ARG A 688 22.61 -3.82 5.25
C ARG A 688 21.71 -4.82 4.52
N ASN A 689 22.27 -5.88 3.96
CA ASN A 689 21.48 -6.94 3.32
C ASN A 689 20.50 -7.56 4.33
N GLN A 690 20.96 -7.89 5.54
CA GLN A 690 20.05 -8.41 6.56
C GLN A 690 18.97 -7.38 6.96
N ARG A 691 19.25 -6.07 7.03
CA ARG A 691 18.22 -5.04 7.31
C ARG A 691 17.10 -5.05 6.27
N PHE A 692 17.47 -5.12 4.99
CA PHE A 692 16.54 -4.89 3.87
C PHE A 692 16.03 -6.16 3.19
N ALA A 693 16.61 -7.33 3.46
CA ALA A 693 16.12 -8.59 2.91
C ALA A 693 14.76 -8.95 3.54
N SER A 694 13.70 -8.67 2.78
CA SER A 694 12.32 -8.67 3.28
C SER A 694 11.83 -10.06 3.70
N GLU A 695 12.34 -11.10 3.05
CA GLU A 695 11.96 -12.50 3.33
C GLU A 695 12.57 -12.95 4.67
N GLU A 696 13.87 -12.76 4.86
CA GLU A 696 14.60 -13.06 6.09
C GLU A 696 14.08 -12.23 7.26
N ARG A 697 13.75 -10.95 7.03
CA ARG A 697 13.11 -10.11 8.05
C ARG A 697 11.77 -10.69 8.50
N ARG A 698 10.85 -10.97 7.56
CA ARG A 698 9.53 -11.52 7.88
C ARG A 698 9.64 -12.89 8.56
N ARG A 699 10.58 -13.73 8.12
CA ARG A 699 10.86 -15.03 8.74
C ARG A 699 11.32 -14.86 10.18
N PHE A 700 12.28 -13.97 10.43
CA PHE A 700 12.75 -13.67 11.79
C PHE A 700 11.64 -13.12 12.68
N GLU A 701 10.87 -12.13 12.19
CA GLU A 701 9.75 -11.53 12.93
C GLU A 701 8.70 -12.59 13.29
N LYS A 702 8.32 -13.46 12.34
CA LYS A 702 7.40 -14.57 12.59
C LYS A 702 7.91 -15.51 13.68
N LEU A 703 9.20 -15.89 13.64
CA LEU A 703 9.80 -16.76 14.65
C LEU A 703 9.84 -16.08 16.04
N ALA A 704 10.16 -14.79 16.10
CA ALA A 704 10.16 -14.01 17.34
C ALA A 704 8.75 -13.88 17.95
N LEU A 705 7.75 -13.64 17.11
CA LEU A 705 6.32 -13.65 17.47
C LEU A 705 5.90 -15.01 18.02
N SER A 706 6.22 -16.11 17.33
CA SER A 706 5.92 -17.47 17.79
C SER A 706 6.61 -17.83 19.10
N ALA A 707 7.80 -17.28 19.37
CA ALA A 707 8.51 -17.44 20.64
C ALA A 707 7.99 -16.52 21.77
N GLY A 708 7.02 -15.64 21.49
CA GLY A 708 6.52 -14.67 22.46
C GLY A 708 7.60 -13.66 22.90
N ARG A 709 8.43 -13.21 21.96
CA ARG A 709 9.58 -12.32 22.19
C ARG A 709 9.58 -11.15 21.21
N LEU A 710 8.61 -10.24 21.36
CA LEU A 710 8.47 -9.08 20.48
C LEU A 710 9.69 -8.15 20.54
N GLU A 711 10.40 -8.09 21.68
CA GLU A 711 11.59 -7.25 21.85
C GLU A 711 12.74 -7.62 20.89
N LEU A 712 12.77 -8.86 20.38
CA LEU A 712 13.76 -9.29 19.38
C LEU A 712 13.65 -8.53 18.07
N VAL A 713 12.46 -8.05 17.71
CA VAL A 713 12.24 -7.26 16.49
C VAL A 713 13.01 -5.94 16.57
N ASP A 714 12.96 -5.28 17.72
CA ASP A 714 13.67 -4.02 17.95
C ASP A 714 15.16 -4.24 18.18
N LEU A 715 15.55 -5.29 18.93
CA LEU A 715 16.96 -5.67 19.09
C LEU A 715 17.64 -5.98 17.76
N ARG A 716 16.94 -6.65 16.83
CA ARG A 716 17.43 -6.89 15.47
C ARG A 716 17.69 -5.59 14.73
N LYS A 717 16.74 -4.66 14.73
CA LYS A 717 16.89 -3.35 14.05
C LYS A 717 18.09 -2.60 14.62
N THR A 718 18.17 -2.48 15.94
CA THR A 718 19.25 -1.80 16.66
C THR A 718 20.60 -2.44 16.39
N THR A 719 20.71 -3.77 16.45
CA THR A 719 21.96 -4.48 16.22
C THR A 719 22.49 -4.24 14.80
N LEU A 720 21.66 -4.48 13.79
CA LEU A 720 22.11 -4.35 12.39
C LEU A 720 22.43 -2.90 12.04
N PHE A 721 21.68 -1.95 12.60
CA PHE A 721 21.96 -0.53 12.51
C PHE A 721 23.34 -0.17 13.08
N LEU A 722 23.62 -0.61 14.32
CA LEU A 722 24.90 -0.36 14.98
C LEU A 722 26.05 -1.00 14.22
N VAL A 723 25.90 -2.26 13.78
CA VAL A 723 26.94 -2.95 13.01
C VAL A 723 27.27 -2.20 11.72
N GLU A 724 26.27 -1.72 10.98
CA GLU A 724 26.50 -0.97 9.74
C GLU A 724 27.17 0.38 9.99
N ASN A 725 26.60 1.20 10.89
CA ASN A 725 27.06 2.57 11.10
C ASN A 725 28.36 2.67 11.91
N CYS A 726 28.57 1.84 12.93
CA CYS A 726 29.84 1.79 13.66
C CYS A 726 30.99 1.30 12.75
N THR A 727 30.72 0.36 11.84
CA THR A 727 31.71 -0.08 10.85
C THR A 727 32.03 1.01 9.85
N ALA A 728 31.02 1.75 9.38
CA ALA A 728 31.21 2.91 8.52
C ALA A 728 32.06 3.99 9.20
N TRP A 729 31.77 4.30 10.47
CA TRP A 729 32.54 5.25 11.28
C TRP A 729 34.01 4.83 11.41
N MET A 730 34.28 3.58 11.79
CA MET A 730 35.67 3.08 11.88
C MET A 730 36.42 3.18 10.55
N TYR A 731 35.73 3.06 9.41
CA TYR A 731 36.35 3.24 8.10
C TYR A 731 36.68 4.71 7.81
N ILE A 732 35.82 5.65 8.23
CA ILE A 732 36.07 7.09 8.11
C ILE A 732 37.27 7.49 8.98
N HIS A 733 37.36 6.94 10.19
CA HIS A 733 38.41 7.22 11.19
C HIS A 733 39.62 6.27 11.11
N ARG A 734 39.76 5.48 10.04
CA ARG A 734 40.73 4.36 9.95
C ARG A 734 42.21 4.71 10.16
N ALA A 735 42.57 6.00 10.17
CA ALA A 735 43.92 6.46 10.46
C ALA A 735 44.26 6.37 11.97
N GLU A 736 43.24 6.28 12.84
CA GLU A 736 43.41 6.15 14.28
C GLU A 736 43.87 4.75 14.68
N THR A 737 44.92 4.67 15.50
CA THR A 737 45.57 3.42 15.93
C THR A 737 44.71 2.59 16.89
N HIS A 738 43.73 3.20 17.55
CA HIS A 738 42.96 2.59 18.64
C HIS A 738 41.66 1.88 18.22
N LEU A 739 41.38 1.77 16.91
CA LEU A 739 40.12 1.20 16.41
C LEU A 739 39.98 -0.32 16.54
N GLN A 740 41.05 -1.04 16.94
CA GLN A 740 40.98 -2.50 17.07
C GLN A 740 39.98 -2.96 18.13
N LYS A 741 39.87 -2.22 19.25
CA LYS A 741 38.86 -2.51 20.28
C LYS A 741 37.44 -2.37 19.72
N CYS A 742 37.16 -1.25 19.03
CA CYS A 742 35.88 -0.99 18.37
C CYS A 742 35.53 -2.08 17.35
N LYS A 743 36.51 -2.51 16.54
CA LYS A 743 36.32 -3.55 15.54
C LYS A 743 35.96 -4.89 16.17
N SER A 744 36.63 -5.25 17.27
CA SER A 744 36.36 -6.49 18.01
C SER A 744 34.93 -6.50 18.55
N VAL A 745 34.48 -5.43 19.21
CA VAL A 745 33.14 -5.38 19.81
C VAL A 745 32.01 -5.35 18.78
N VAL A 746 32.17 -4.63 17.67
CA VAL A 746 31.18 -4.64 16.57
C VAL A 746 31.09 -6.01 15.91
N SER A 747 32.23 -6.70 15.74
CA SER A 747 32.26 -8.05 15.19
C SER A 747 31.57 -9.06 16.13
N GLN A 748 31.82 -8.96 17.44
CA GLN A 748 31.14 -9.78 18.44
C GLN A 748 29.62 -9.52 18.46
N LEU A 749 29.19 -8.26 18.35
CA LEU A 749 27.76 -7.92 18.27
C LEU A 749 27.07 -8.62 17.09
N LEU A 750 27.68 -8.59 15.89
CA LEU A 750 27.14 -9.30 14.72
C LEU A 750 27.12 -10.83 14.93
N GLN A 751 28.14 -11.39 15.57
CA GLN A 751 28.18 -12.84 15.89
C GLN A 751 27.07 -13.24 16.87
N HIS A 752 26.84 -12.46 17.93
CA HIS A 752 25.75 -12.70 18.88
C HIS A 752 24.39 -12.63 18.20
N PHE A 753 24.18 -11.66 17.30
CA PHE A 753 22.94 -11.58 16.51
C PHE A 753 22.72 -12.82 15.63
N ASN A 754 23.75 -13.26 14.89
CA ASN A 754 23.66 -14.46 14.05
C ASN A 754 23.38 -15.72 14.90
N ARG A 755 23.91 -15.79 16.12
CA ARG A 755 23.62 -16.89 17.06
C ARG A 755 22.17 -16.88 17.51
N ILE A 756 21.60 -15.72 17.86
CA ILE A 756 20.17 -15.59 18.18
C ILE A 756 19.30 -16.06 17.02
N GLN A 757 19.63 -15.68 15.79
CA GLN A 757 18.88 -16.11 14.61
C GLN A 757 18.87 -17.65 14.49
N LEU A 758 20.00 -18.31 14.72
CA LEU A 758 20.08 -19.78 14.71
C LEU A 758 19.30 -20.42 15.88
N GLU A 759 19.36 -19.86 17.08
CA GLU A 759 18.64 -20.39 18.24
C GLU A 759 17.12 -20.20 18.13
N LEU A 760 16.66 -19.12 17.50
CA LEU A 760 15.25 -18.89 17.14
C LEU A 760 14.75 -19.94 16.16
N GLU A 761 15.53 -20.24 15.11
CA GLU A 761 15.18 -21.27 14.14
C GLU A 761 15.11 -22.67 14.78
N ARG A 762 15.92 -22.92 15.81
CA ARG A 762 15.94 -24.17 16.58
C ARG A 762 14.92 -24.24 17.72
N GLN A 763 14.21 -23.15 18.03
CA GLN A 763 13.31 -23.04 19.18
C GLN A 763 13.99 -23.43 20.52
N SER A 764 15.24 -23.01 20.69
CA SER A 764 16.09 -23.45 21.80
C SER A 764 15.70 -22.83 23.15
N LEU A 765 15.79 -23.64 24.22
CA LEU A 765 15.58 -23.19 25.61
C LEU A 765 16.64 -22.16 26.08
N THR A 766 17.77 -22.04 25.37
CA THR A 766 18.83 -21.09 25.72
C THR A 766 18.63 -19.67 25.17
N LEU A 767 17.51 -19.42 24.46
CA LEU A 767 17.26 -18.16 23.75
C LEU A 767 17.30 -16.93 24.68
N ASN A 768 16.72 -17.00 25.89
CA ASN A 768 16.72 -15.88 26.83
C ASN A 768 18.15 -15.43 27.21
N LYS A 769 19.03 -16.40 27.48
CA LYS A 769 20.44 -16.11 27.78
C LYS A 769 21.15 -15.43 26.61
N GLN A 770 20.82 -15.81 25.37
CA GLN A 770 21.37 -15.14 24.20
C GLN A 770 20.83 -13.71 24.04
N ILE A 771 19.54 -13.49 24.33
CA ILE A 771 18.93 -12.16 24.30
C ILE A 771 19.64 -11.21 25.26
N ASP A 772 19.89 -11.65 26.50
CA ASP A 772 20.59 -10.82 27.49
C ASP A 772 22.03 -10.51 27.07
N TRP A 773 22.75 -11.49 26.51
CA TRP A 773 24.07 -11.25 25.93
C TRP A 773 24.04 -10.25 24.77
N LEU A 774 23.01 -10.30 23.91
CA LEU A 774 22.88 -9.32 22.83
C LEU A 774 22.62 -7.91 23.38
N LYS A 775 21.77 -7.76 24.40
CA LYS A 775 21.54 -6.48 25.07
C LYS A 775 22.83 -5.91 25.66
N SER A 776 23.59 -6.71 26.41
CA SER A 776 24.89 -6.28 26.95
C SER A 776 25.91 -5.96 25.85
N ALA A 777 25.90 -6.69 24.74
CA ALA A 777 26.77 -6.40 23.59
C ALA A 777 26.41 -5.06 22.92
N ILE A 778 25.11 -4.75 22.79
CA ILE A 778 24.63 -3.45 22.29
C ILE A 778 25.11 -2.32 23.20
N GLU A 779 24.90 -2.45 24.52
CA GLU A 779 25.33 -1.45 25.51
C GLU A 779 26.84 -1.25 25.50
N ASN A 780 27.62 -2.33 25.36
CA ASN A 780 29.07 -2.26 25.28
C ASN A 780 29.54 -1.50 24.02
N VAL A 781 28.92 -1.76 22.86
CA VAL A 781 29.21 -1.00 21.63
C VAL A 781 28.84 0.46 21.81
N ILE A 782 27.68 0.77 22.38
CA ILE A 782 27.26 2.15 22.63
C ILE A 782 28.24 2.87 23.56
N SER A 783 28.62 2.24 24.66
CA SER A 783 29.54 2.78 25.66
C SER A 783 30.91 3.09 25.07
N ILE A 784 31.52 2.13 24.34
CA ILE A 784 32.86 2.29 23.75
C ILE A 784 32.88 3.41 22.71
N PHE A 785 31.88 3.48 21.83
CA PHE A 785 31.82 4.54 20.84
C PHE A 785 31.49 5.90 21.46
N SER A 786 30.68 5.95 22.53
CA SER A 786 30.41 7.20 23.27
C SER A 786 31.63 7.71 24.04
N GLU A 787 32.45 6.82 24.61
CA GLU A 787 33.75 7.17 25.20
C GLU A 787 34.68 7.77 24.13
N ARG A 788 34.70 7.19 22.93
CA ARG A 788 35.52 7.68 21.81
C ARG A 788 35.07 9.04 21.30
N LEU A 789 33.77 9.24 21.09
CA LEU A 789 33.23 10.53 20.65
C LEU A 789 33.57 11.64 21.65
N ARG A 790 33.55 11.34 22.96
CA ARG A 790 33.97 12.30 24.00
C ARG A 790 35.46 12.62 23.95
N SER A 791 36.33 11.63 23.72
CA SER A 791 37.77 11.88 23.61
C SER A 791 38.15 12.73 22.39
N THR A 792 37.44 12.59 21.26
CA THR A 792 37.75 13.37 20.04
C THR A 792 37.38 14.84 20.22
N THR A 793 36.31 15.15 20.95
CA THR A 793 35.89 16.53 21.22
C THR A 793 36.77 17.28 22.22
N GLU A 794 37.61 16.58 22.98
CA GLU A 794 38.56 17.21 23.92
C GLU A 794 39.92 17.52 23.25
N GLU A 795 40.24 16.88 22.12
CA GLU A 795 41.47 17.10 21.36
C GLU A 795 41.32 18.14 20.22
N GLU A 796 40.10 18.38 19.73
CA GLU A 796 39.73 19.46 18.78
C GLU A 796 39.43 20.79 19.50
#